data_AF-A0A0K1RB07-F1
#
_entry.id   AF-A0A0K1RB07-F1
#
_cell.length_a   1.000
_cell.length_b   1.000
_cell.length_c   1.000
_cell.angle_alpha   90.00
_cell.angle_beta   90.00
_cell.angle_gamma   90.00
#
_symmetry.space_group_name_H-M   'P 1'
#
loop_
_entity.id
_entity.type
_entity.pdbx_description
1 polymer ?
#
loop_
_entity_poly.entity_id
_entity_poly.type
_entity_poly.pdbx_seq_one_letter_code
_entity_poly.pdbx_strand_id
1 'polypeptide(L)'
;MPKFLLHGLWVPGSGLNLWVEQVEGHRIVTLDKVEAGTFPDVVHLVAGNNTFRHRHRIRLQTPKGRQVELLAPTAALGPENTVRLLAGLAEAQALKNDAIAPDLKWLIRMYQGLHRFVRAGRVSIHVPQRDRLWYAEWQLGTGVQERGWLAAMTAAAPGVLVANNQMLGEDMARTLTHWIATYRLQNSNIRQHDHPYGRHDFINSLLNGEPLRRGSAILARRVGDWNGSITAVNLQLVFIADDPIELDEDLDYIGEAEADAVPPVWPVRVQVRSGTDSPRPVLLHEYDAQTAQRLRSELQRASQVTDLANPGRHPRPHYLPPESDEGDWDLYLTTEDIARFVRTEAAKLRGHNFAVMLPKAWTTMEAKAKLHVTRDIDPYDASTVRHLGFDTLLTYDWKVSIGDVELTDAEMRELVRSKSGLVKLRDEWVLADKTGLAKTERYIQQLHDSSLPDLKKRLDAAEGLASLHAKLGHADAAELEAEAQALREEYEAAMAEAASGQVTAAELRQLALESAADASMQLPVEITGAGWFNSLMGGTDRPAPERVDIPETVQASLRDYQRRGVDWLYFMSRNNLGAVLADDMGLGKTLQLLTLLAVEQDAAAKDGHSDLGPTIVVAPTSVVGNWAREAARFVPHMKVLVHHGAGRKKDDALIEAAREADLVITSYGIATRDGAALSEVKWDHVVLDEAQAIKNAGTRASKSVRRLPARQRIALTGTPVENKLSELRSLLDFVNPGMLGSQAFFRNHFAKAIERGDDELSQEMSERLQRLTAPFILRRLKTDPAIIDDLPDKAEHIITVDMTAEQAALYTALTEEMQRELGSREGMARRGLVLSTITKIKQICNHPAHFLGDGSSVTLKGRHRSGKVEKLVEILDQAADSGQRVLIFTQYKAFGDILKPYLSERLGEDIPFLHGGVGKSGRDAMVERFQAPDGPQAMLLSLKAGGTGLNLTAASIVVHMDRWWNPAVENQATDRAFRIGQQRDVTVYKMITRGTMEERIQEVLDGKMHLAGAVVGEGEGWITELNSEDLAQLMSYRGRND
;
A
#
# COMPACT_ATOMS: atom_id res chain seq x y z
N MET A 1 -10.30 -57.33 29.17
CA MET A 1 -9.90 -58.11 27.98
C MET A 1 -11.13 -58.36 27.14
N PRO A 2 -11.05 -58.26 25.81
CA PRO A 2 -12.19 -58.49 24.92
C PRO A 2 -12.69 -59.94 25.04
N LYS A 3 -14.01 -60.14 24.95
CA LYS A 3 -14.64 -61.47 24.99
C LYS A 3 -14.38 -62.26 23.68
N PHE A 4 -14.30 -61.53 22.57
CA PHE A 4 -14.02 -62.07 21.23
C PHE A 4 -12.92 -61.25 20.55
N LEU A 5 -12.05 -61.93 19.79
CA LEU A 5 -11.01 -61.33 18.97
C LEU A 5 -11.22 -61.68 17.50
N LEU A 6 -11.19 -60.66 16.64
CA LEU A 6 -11.19 -60.84 15.18
C LEU A 6 -9.75 -60.86 14.66
N HIS A 7 -9.38 -61.98 14.05
CA HIS A 7 -8.08 -62.20 13.44
C HIS A 7 -8.15 -62.11 11.91
N GLY A 8 -7.01 -61.81 11.30
CA GLY A 8 -6.82 -61.75 9.86
C GLY A 8 -5.50 -62.38 9.44
N LEU A 9 -5.57 -63.22 8.40
CA LEU A 9 -4.42 -63.87 7.78
C LEU A 9 -4.40 -63.58 6.29
N TRP A 10 -3.31 -62.99 5.81
CA TRP A 10 -3.09 -62.80 4.37
C TRP A 10 -2.37 -64.02 3.79
N VAL A 11 -3.02 -64.68 2.83
CA VAL A 11 -2.47 -65.86 2.17
C VAL A 11 -2.34 -65.59 0.66
N PRO A 12 -1.17 -65.85 0.05
CA PRO A 12 -0.97 -65.69 -1.38
C PRO A 12 -2.05 -66.42 -2.18
N GLY A 13 -2.66 -65.72 -3.15
CA GLY A 13 -3.70 -66.27 -4.03
C GLY A 13 -5.12 -66.35 -3.44
N SER A 14 -5.30 -66.52 -2.13
CA SER A 14 -6.65 -66.53 -1.51
C SER A 14 -7.07 -65.21 -0.86
N GLY A 15 -6.12 -64.30 -0.63
CA GLY A 15 -6.38 -62.96 -0.08
C GLY A 15 -6.49 -62.98 1.45
N LEU A 16 -7.40 -62.16 1.99
CA LEU A 16 -7.58 -62.00 3.43
C LEU A 16 -8.54 -63.06 3.98
N ASN A 17 -8.06 -63.87 4.92
CA ASN A 17 -8.85 -64.86 5.63
C ASN A 17 -9.11 -64.38 7.06
N LEU A 18 -10.39 -64.27 7.45
CA LEU A 18 -10.79 -63.82 8.79
C LEU A 18 -11.33 -64.98 9.62
N TRP A 19 -11.03 -65.00 10.92
CA TRP A 19 -11.71 -65.86 11.89
C TRP A 19 -11.91 -65.15 13.23
N VAL A 20 -12.83 -65.67 14.03
CA VAL A 20 -13.13 -65.12 15.36
C VAL A 20 -12.70 -66.11 16.43
N GLU A 21 -11.94 -65.63 17.40
CA GLU A 21 -11.56 -66.37 18.60
C GLU A 21 -12.40 -65.89 19.79
N GLN A 22 -13.01 -66.82 20.53
CA GLN A 22 -13.48 -66.58 21.88
C GLN A 22 -12.29 -66.73 22.83
N VAL A 23 -11.92 -65.63 23.50
CA VAL A 23 -10.68 -65.52 24.30
C VAL A 23 -10.69 -66.51 25.46
N GLU A 24 -11.84 -66.67 26.10
CA GLU A 24 -12.02 -67.68 27.15
C GLU A 24 -12.09 -69.08 26.53
N GLY A 25 -11.04 -69.88 26.75
CA GLY A 25 -10.93 -71.24 26.25
C GLY A 25 -10.38 -71.40 24.83
N HIS A 26 -9.93 -70.30 24.18
CA HIS A 26 -9.26 -70.29 22.87
C HIS A 26 -10.03 -71.07 21.78
N ARG A 27 -11.34 -70.84 21.68
CA ARG A 27 -12.20 -71.53 20.72
C ARG A 27 -12.50 -70.66 19.52
N ILE A 28 -12.35 -71.20 18.32
CA ILE A 28 -12.78 -70.51 17.10
C ILE A 28 -14.29 -70.63 16.97
N VAL A 29 -14.95 -69.48 16.86
CA VAL A 29 -16.39 -69.36 16.72
C VAL A 29 -16.74 -68.66 15.42
N THR A 30 -17.98 -68.83 14.98
CA THR A 30 -18.54 -68.17 13.80
C THR A 30 -19.18 -66.83 14.19
N LEU A 31 -19.28 -65.88 13.25
CA LEU A 31 -19.76 -64.51 13.53
C LEU A 31 -21.19 -64.45 14.13
N ASP A 32 -22.03 -65.46 13.90
CA ASP A 32 -23.38 -65.58 14.47
C ASP A 32 -23.39 -65.80 16.00
N LYS A 33 -22.27 -66.22 16.58
CA LYS A 33 -22.11 -66.44 18.02
C LYS A 33 -21.54 -65.23 18.76
N VAL A 34 -21.29 -64.13 18.05
CA VAL A 34 -20.72 -62.89 18.58
C VAL A 34 -21.84 -61.90 18.87
N GLU A 35 -21.78 -61.23 20.02
CA GLU A 35 -22.78 -60.22 20.41
C GLU A 35 -22.73 -59.02 19.43
N ALA A 36 -23.91 -58.52 19.03
CA ALA A 36 -24.02 -57.39 18.12
C ALA A 36 -23.31 -56.15 18.69
N GLY A 37 -22.55 -55.45 17.85
CA GLY A 37 -21.73 -54.28 18.25
C GLY A 37 -20.32 -54.61 18.77
N THR A 38 -19.94 -55.90 18.85
CA THR A 38 -18.57 -56.29 19.25
C THR A 38 -17.52 -55.87 18.22
N PHE A 39 -17.84 -55.96 16.92
CA PHE A 39 -16.98 -55.53 15.82
C PHE A 39 -17.64 -54.40 15.04
N PRO A 40 -16.86 -53.53 14.35
CA PRO A 40 -17.41 -52.49 13.50
C PRO A 40 -18.35 -53.05 12.42
N ASP A 41 -19.41 -52.33 12.07
CA ASP A 41 -20.47 -52.78 11.16
C ASP A 41 -19.95 -53.28 9.79
N VAL A 42 -18.85 -52.70 9.32
CA VAL A 42 -18.18 -53.13 8.07
C VAL A 42 -17.78 -54.61 8.08
N VAL A 43 -17.43 -55.16 9.25
CA VAL A 43 -17.10 -56.59 9.40
C VAL A 43 -18.33 -57.44 9.09
N HIS A 44 -19.50 -57.07 9.62
CA HIS A 44 -20.74 -57.78 9.35
C HIS A 44 -21.23 -57.56 7.91
N LEU A 45 -21.07 -56.36 7.35
CA LEU A 45 -21.45 -56.05 5.95
C LEU A 45 -20.62 -56.81 4.92
N VAL A 46 -19.29 -56.93 5.13
CA VAL A 46 -18.38 -57.55 4.16
C VAL A 46 -18.17 -59.04 4.43
N ALA A 47 -18.07 -59.46 5.69
CA ALA A 47 -17.85 -60.86 6.05
C ALA A 47 -19.14 -61.64 6.36
N GLY A 48 -20.26 -60.98 6.69
CA GLY A 48 -21.53 -61.64 7.03
C GLY A 48 -22.21 -62.35 5.85
N ASN A 49 -21.94 -61.92 4.61
CA ASN A 49 -22.42 -62.60 3.39
C ASN A 49 -21.61 -63.87 3.04
N ASN A 50 -20.41 -64.05 3.61
CA ASN A 50 -19.55 -65.20 3.36
C ASN A 50 -19.68 -66.19 4.53
N THR A 51 -20.45 -67.26 4.32
CA THR A 51 -20.50 -68.38 5.27
C THR A 51 -19.08 -68.91 5.49
N PHE A 52 -18.62 -69.02 6.74
CA PHE A 52 -17.32 -69.60 7.19
C PHE A 52 -17.15 -71.07 6.77
N ARG A 53 -17.17 -71.34 5.47
CA ARG A 53 -17.15 -72.67 4.85
C ARG A 53 -15.75 -73.10 4.44
N HIS A 54 -14.82 -72.15 4.28
CA HIS A 54 -13.43 -72.45 3.97
C HIS A 54 -12.69 -72.85 5.25
N ARG A 55 -12.02 -74.00 5.22
CA ARG A 55 -11.15 -74.44 6.31
C ARG A 55 -9.71 -74.20 5.88
N HIS A 56 -9.08 -73.18 6.45
CA HIS A 56 -7.68 -72.89 6.18
C HIS A 56 -6.81 -73.50 7.28
N ARG A 57 -5.70 -74.13 6.89
CA ARG A 57 -4.69 -74.58 7.84
C ARG A 57 -3.80 -73.38 8.16
N ILE A 58 -3.76 -72.99 9.44
CA ILE A 58 -3.02 -71.83 9.92
C ILE A 58 -1.87 -72.32 10.77
N ARG A 59 -0.65 -71.91 10.42
CA ARG A 59 0.53 -72.11 11.26
C ARG A 59 0.61 -70.99 12.29
N LEU A 60 0.54 -71.35 13.56
CA LEU A 60 0.68 -70.42 14.69
C LEU A 60 2.02 -70.65 15.35
N GLN A 61 2.65 -69.58 15.82
CA GLN A 61 3.81 -69.65 16.69
C GLN A 61 3.38 -69.23 18.09
N THR A 62 3.48 -70.14 19.06
CA THR A 62 3.15 -69.84 20.46
C THR A 62 4.15 -68.83 21.04
N PRO A 63 3.82 -68.11 22.14
CA PRO A 63 4.75 -67.19 22.80
C PRO A 63 6.08 -67.83 23.25
N LYS A 64 6.12 -69.17 23.36
CA LYS A 64 7.33 -69.96 23.67
C LYS A 64 8.09 -70.45 22.42
N GLY A 65 7.74 -69.95 21.23
CA GLY A 65 8.41 -70.28 19.96
C GLY A 65 7.99 -71.60 19.31
N ARG A 66 7.14 -72.42 19.95
CA ARG A 66 6.66 -73.70 19.39
C ARG A 66 5.62 -73.45 18.29
N GLN A 67 5.80 -74.12 17.14
CA GLN A 67 4.84 -74.08 16.05
C GLN A 67 3.69 -75.07 16.26
N VAL A 68 2.46 -74.60 16.00
CA VAL A 68 1.22 -75.37 16.08
C VAL A 68 0.43 -75.13 14.81
N GLU A 69 -0.05 -76.20 14.16
CA GLU A 69 -0.97 -76.07 13.03
C GLU A 69 -2.41 -76.23 13.52
N LEU A 70 -3.28 -75.30 13.14
CA LEU A 70 -4.70 -75.35 13.48
C LEU A 70 -5.55 -75.19 12.22
N LEU A 71 -6.61 -75.99 12.11
CA LEU A 71 -7.56 -75.89 11.01
C LEU A 71 -8.72 -74.96 11.43
N ALA A 72 -8.68 -73.72 10.97
CA ALA A 72 -9.67 -72.71 11.33
C ALA A 72 -10.74 -72.56 10.23
N PRO A 73 -12.04 -72.51 10.57
CA PRO A 73 -13.04 -71.99 9.66
C PRO A 73 -12.79 -70.49 9.44
N THR A 74 -12.57 -70.08 8.18
CA THR A 74 -12.29 -68.69 7.82
C THR A 74 -13.30 -68.14 6.82
N ALA A 75 -13.51 -66.83 6.86
CA ALA A 75 -14.13 -66.07 5.79
C ALA A 75 -13.02 -65.57 4.86
N ALA A 76 -12.89 -66.18 3.67
CA ALA A 76 -11.92 -65.77 2.67
C ALA A 76 -12.45 -64.59 1.83
N LEU A 77 -11.65 -63.54 1.71
CA LEU A 77 -11.97 -62.31 1.00
C LEU A 77 -10.96 -62.09 -0.11
N GLY A 78 -11.47 -61.96 -1.34
CA GLY A 78 -10.65 -61.53 -2.48
C GLY A 78 -10.07 -60.12 -2.27
N PRO A 79 -9.09 -59.70 -3.09
CA PRO A 79 -8.39 -58.42 -2.91
C PRO A 79 -9.30 -57.18 -2.90
N GLU A 80 -10.34 -57.14 -3.74
CA GLU A 80 -11.29 -56.01 -3.77
C GLU A 80 -12.08 -55.89 -2.45
N ASN A 81 -12.69 -56.99 -1.99
CA ASN A 81 -13.41 -57.02 -0.72
C ASN A 81 -12.49 -56.81 0.49
N THR A 82 -11.23 -57.23 0.37
CA THR A 82 -10.20 -56.93 1.39
C THR A 82 -9.98 -55.44 1.52
N VAL A 83 -9.79 -54.71 0.41
CA VAL A 83 -9.61 -53.26 0.45
C VAL A 83 -10.83 -52.57 1.03
N ARG A 84 -12.05 -52.97 0.66
CA ARG A 84 -13.30 -52.43 1.24
C ARG A 84 -13.36 -52.61 2.76
N LEU A 85 -13.03 -53.81 3.24
CA LEU A 85 -13.02 -54.11 4.67
C LEU A 85 -11.94 -53.30 5.41
N LEU A 86 -10.70 -53.31 4.92
CA LEU A 86 -9.58 -52.62 5.57
C LEU A 86 -9.77 -51.10 5.55
N ALA A 87 -10.37 -50.55 4.49
CA ALA A 87 -10.77 -49.14 4.40
C ALA A 87 -11.78 -48.80 5.50
N GLY A 88 -12.89 -49.53 5.58
CA GLY A 88 -13.90 -49.27 6.61
C GLY A 88 -13.42 -49.51 8.03
N LEU A 89 -12.53 -50.49 8.25
CA LEU A 89 -11.88 -50.70 9.55
C LEU A 89 -10.93 -49.55 9.92
N ALA A 90 -10.20 -49.01 8.94
CA ALA A 90 -9.36 -47.84 9.16
C ALA A 90 -10.19 -46.59 9.50
N GLU A 91 -11.31 -46.36 8.81
CA GLU A 91 -12.24 -45.25 9.05
C GLU A 91 -12.93 -45.36 10.42
N ALA A 92 -13.37 -46.56 10.80
CA ALA A 92 -13.95 -46.84 12.12
C ALA A 92 -12.94 -46.82 13.28
N GLN A 93 -11.70 -46.36 13.04
CA GLN A 93 -10.60 -46.32 14.01
C GLN A 93 -10.33 -47.66 14.70
N ALA A 94 -10.50 -48.77 13.99
CA ALA A 94 -10.43 -50.13 14.54
C ALA A 94 -9.08 -50.49 15.19
N LEU A 95 -8.01 -49.72 14.94
CA LEU A 95 -6.73 -49.84 15.64
C LEU A 95 -6.84 -49.57 17.16
N LYS A 96 -7.81 -48.75 17.58
CA LYS A 96 -8.12 -48.46 18.99
C LYS A 96 -9.09 -49.47 19.61
N ASN A 97 -9.69 -50.36 18.80
CA ASN A 97 -10.62 -51.37 19.29
C ASN A 97 -9.85 -52.58 19.82
N ASP A 98 -10.09 -52.93 21.08
CA ASP A 98 -9.45 -54.07 21.75
C ASP A 98 -9.91 -55.41 21.20
N ALA A 99 -11.10 -55.48 20.56
CA ALA A 99 -11.63 -56.68 19.93
C ALA A 99 -10.96 -57.05 18.60
N ILE A 100 -10.04 -56.22 18.08
CA ILE A 100 -9.26 -56.51 16.86
C ILE A 100 -7.89 -57.06 17.24
N ALA A 101 -7.55 -58.23 16.74
CA ALA A 101 -6.31 -58.92 17.06
C ALA A 101 -5.07 -58.21 16.47
N PRO A 102 -3.86 -58.42 17.05
CA PRO A 102 -2.63 -57.78 16.59
C PRO A 102 -2.28 -58.03 15.11
N ASP A 103 -2.57 -59.24 14.60
CA ASP A 103 -2.40 -59.62 13.20
C ASP A 103 -3.27 -58.77 12.27
N LEU A 104 -4.57 -58.65 12.55
CA LEU A 104 -5.47 -57.77 11.80
C LEU A 104 -5.11 -56.28 11.97
N LYS A 105 -4.67 -55.85 13.16
CA LYS A 105 -4.15 -54.48 13.38
C LYS A 105 -2.95 -54.19 12.48
N TRP A 106 -2.03 -55.15 12.33
CA TRP A 106 -0.89 -54.99 11.43
C TRP A 106 -1.34 -54.90 9.96
N LEU A 107 -2.31 -55.72 9.53
CA LEU A 107 -2.88 -55.66 8.17
C LEU A 107 -3.55 -54.31 7.89
N ILE A 108 -4.25 -53.73 8.88
CA ILE A 108 -4.82 -52.37 8.79
C ILE A 108 -3.71 -51.32 8.63
N ARG A 109 -2.62 -51.42 9.40
CA ARG A 109 -1.46 -50.50 9.28
C ARG A 109 -0.76 -50.63 7.92
N MET A 110 -0.61 -51.85 7.42
CA MET A 110 -0.06 -52.12 6.08
C MET A 110 -0.93 -51.46 5.01
N TYR A 111 -2.25 -51.64 5.07
CA TYR A 111 -3.20 -50.95 4.20
C TYR A 111 -3.07 -49.42 4.31
N GLN A 112 -3.06 -48.85 5.52
CA GLN A 112 -2.94 -47.40 5.72
C GLN A 112 -1.65 -46.83 5.14
N GLY A 113 -0.53 -47.55 5.27
CA GLY A 113 0.75 -47.15 4.69
C GLY A 113 0.74 -47.18 3.16
N LEU A 114 0.29 -48.30 2.56
CA LEU A 114 0.12 -48.39 1.10
C LEU A 114 -0.86 -47.32 0.59
N HIS A 115 -1.95 -47.08 1.30
CA HIS A 115 -2.91 -46.01 0.99
C HIS A 115 -2.28 -44.62 1.02
N ARG A 116 -1.34 -44.35 1.95
CA ARG A 116 -0.57 -43.08 1.96
C ARG A 116 0.32 -42.94 0.74
N PHE A 117 1.04 -43.99 0.33
CA PHE A 117 1.85 -43.95 -0.90
C PHE A 117 0.99 -43.75 -2.14
N VAL A 118 -0.12 -44.49 -2.26
CA VAL A 118 -1.09 -44.31 -3.34
C VAL A 118 -1.67 -42.90 -3.35
N ARG A 119 -2.03 -42.34 -2.18
CA ARG A 119 -2.50 -40.96 -2.04
C ARG A 119 -1.49 -39.94 -2.55
N ALA A 120 -0.22 -40.17 -2.24
CA ALA A 120 0.89 -39.31 -2.64
C ALA A 120 1.29 -39.49 -4.12
N GLY A 121 0.59 -40.34 -4.88
CA GLY A 121 0.93 -40.62 -6.27
C GLY A 121 2.20 -41.45 -6.45
N ARG A 122 2.70 -42.10 -5.39
CA ARG A 122 3.91 -42.95 -5.41
C ARG A 122 3.61 -44.35 -5.98
N VAL A 123 3.00 -44.37 -7.16
CA VAL A 123 2.65 -45.59 -7.89
C VAL A 123 3.20 -45.51 -9.30
N SER A 124 3.59 -46.65 -9.85
CA SER A 124 3.90 -46.81 -11.26
C SER A 124 2.97 -47.85 -11.88
N ILE A 125 3.15 -48.13 -13.16
CA ILE A 125 2.29 -49.06 -13.90
C ILE A 125 3.11 -50.28 -14.25
N HIS A 126 2.50 -51.45 -14.14
CA HIS A 126 3.04 -52.67 -14.72
C HIS A 126 1.97 -53.41 -15.51
N VAL A 127 2.43 -54.31 -16.39
CA VAL A 127 1.54 -55.05 -17.30
C VAL A 127 1.78 -56.56 -17.12
N PRO A 128 1.25 -57.19 -16.05
CA PRO A 128 1.42 -58.62 -15.81
C PRO A 128 0.54 -59.48 -16.75
N GLN A 129 0.98 -60.72 -17.00
CA GLN A 129 0.18 -61.75 -17.67
C GLN A 129 -0.38 -62.74 -16.63
N ARG A 130 -1.70 -62.94 -16.62
CA ARG A 130 -2.41 -63.94 -15.80
C ARG A 130 -3.40 -64.70 -16.68
N ASP A 131 -3.43 -66.03 -16.57
CA ASP A 131 -4.31 -66.89 -17.37
C ASP A 131 -4.30 -66.60 -18.88
N ARG A 132 -3.10 -66.33 -19.42
CA ARG A 132 -2.83 -65.93 -20.82
C ARG A 132 -3.41 -64.57 -21.25
N LEU A 133 -4.04 -63.83 -20.35
CA LEU A 133 -4.52 -62.47 -20.54
C LEU A 133 -3.56 -61.46 -19.90
N TRP A 134 -3.48 -60.26 -20.47
CA TRP A 134 -2.64 -59.18 -19.96
C TRP A 134 -3.49 -58.17 -19.21
N TYR A 135 -2.99 -57.62 -18.12
CA TYR A 135 -3.68 -56.61 -17.32
C TYR A 135 -2.79 -55.38 -17.19
N ALA A 136 -3.36 -54.18 -17.19
CA ALA A 136 -2.65 -52.99 -16.75
C ALA A 136 -2.98 -52.74 -15.29
N GLU A 137 -1.97 -52.75 -14.43
CA GLU A 137 -2.15 -52.66 -12.98
C GLU A 137 -1.22 -51.64 -12.35
N TRP A 138 -1.71 -50.95 -11.31
CA TRP A 138 -0.89 -50.07 -10.49
C TRP A 138 0.01 -50.90 -9.59
N GLN A 139 1.30 -50.56 -9.56
CA GLN A 139 2.26 -51.13 -8.63
C GLN A 139 2.87 -50.02 -7.77
N LEU A 140 3.42 -50.38 -6.62
CA LEU A 140 4.12 -49.43 -5.77
C LEU A 140 5.38 -48.93 -6.48
N GLY A 141 5.74 -47.66 -6.26
CA GLY A 141 7.02 -47.12 -6.74
C GLY A 141 8.22 -47.94 -6.25
N THR A 142 9.29 -47.98 -7.03
CA THR A 142 10.51 -48.75 -6.75
C THR A 142 11.60 -47.93 -6.03
N GLY A 143 11.22 -46.80 -5.43
CA GLY A 143 12.14 -45.91 -4.72
C GLY A 143 12.75 -46.53 -3.45
N VAL A 144 13.77 -45.86 -2.92
CA VAL A 144 14.46 -46.28 -1.69
C VAL A 144 13.52 -46.21 -0.48
N GLN A 145 12.63 -45.21 -0.43
CA GLN A 145 11.68 -45.00 0.65
C GLN A 145 10.60 -46.09 0.73
N GLU A 146 10.01 -46.47 -0.41
CA GLU A 146 8.99 -47.51 -0.49
C GLU A 146 9.58 -48.86 -0.08
N ARG A 147 10.80 -49.18 -0.55
CA ARG A 147 11.52 -50.42 -0.19
C ARG A 147 11.91 -50.44 1.29
N GLY A 148 12.43 -49.34 1.82
CA GLY A 148 12.78 -49.22 3.24
C GLY A 148 11.56 -49.33 4.15
N TRP A 149 10.45 -48.69 3.79
CA TRP A 149 9.20 -48.80 4.54
C TRP A 149 8.61 -50.23 4.49
N LEU A 150 8.61 -50.87 3.32
CA LEU A 150 8.16 -52.27 3.20
C LEU A 150 9.02 -53.22 4.01
N ALA A 151 10.34 -53.01 4.03
CA ALA A 151 11.26 -53.80 4.86
C ALA A 151 10.96 -53.61 6.35
N ALA A 152 10.76 -52.36 6.80
CA ALA A 152 10.40 -52.06 8.19
C ALA A 152 9.04 -52.66 8.58
N MET A 153 8.03 -52.58 7.70
CA MET A 153 6.73 -53.20 7.93
C MET A 153 6.82 -54.72 8.04
N THR A 154 7.59 -55.36 7.16
CA THR A 154 7.79 -56.81 7.15
C THR A 154 8.54 -57.27 8.40
N ALA A 155 9.54 -56.50 8.85
CA ALA A 155 10.25 -56.76 10.10
C ALA A 155 9.33 -56.65 11.34
N ALA A 156 8.33 -55.76 11.30
CA ALA A 156 7.34 -55.58 12.35
C ALA A 156 6.13 -56.53 12.25
N ALA A 157 6.10 -57.47 11.29
CA ALA A 157 4.96 -58.34 11.05
C ALA A 157 4.80 -59.40 12.16
N PRO A 158 3.58 -59.61 12.69
CA PRO A 158 3.30 -60.69 13.63
C PRO A 158 3.70 -62.06 13.07
N GLY A 159 4.31 -62.90 13.91
CA GLY A 159 4.87 -64.19 13.49
C GLY A 159 3.86 -65.12 12.81
N VAL A 160 2.57 -65.04 13.16
CA VAL A 160 1.50 -65.78 12.47
C VAL A 160 1.38 -65.41 10.99
N LEU A 161 1.59 -64.14 10.62
CA LEU A 161 1.52 -63.73 9.22
C LEU A 161 2.76 -64.21 8.45
N VAL A 162 3.95 -64.02 9.03
CA VAL A 162 5.23 -64.41 8.41
C VAL A 162 5.35 -65.94 8.25
N ALA A 163 4.88 -66.71 9.23
CA ALA A 163 4.94 -68.18 9.19
C ALA A 163 4.07 -68.80 8.08
N ASN A 164 3.05 -68.08 7.61
CA ASN A 164 2.16 -68.51 6.54
C ASN A 164 2.42 -67.81 5.20
N ASN A 165 3.20 -66.72 5.19
CA ASN A 165 3.63 -66.03 3.98
C ASN A 165 5.03 -65.40 4.18
N GLN A 166 6.06 -66.04 3.63
CA GLN A 166 7.45 -65.56 3.77
C GLN A 166 7.71 -64.26 3.00
N MET A 167 6.92 -63.97 1.96
CA MET A 167 7.02 -62.75 1.16
C MET A 167 5.86 -61.79 1.44
N LEU A 168 5.40 -61.75 2.71
CA LEU A 168 4.18 -61.04 3.11
C LEU A 168 4.13 -59.60 2.62
N GLY A 169 5.18 -58.81 2.89
CA GLY A 169 5.22 -57.39 2.52
C GLY A 169 5.16 -57.16 1.01
N GLU A 170 5.95 -57.92 0.24
CA GLU A 170 6.01 -57.81 -1.21
C GLU A 170 4.72 -58.31 -1.88
N ASP A 171 4.17 -59.43 -1.41
CA ASP A 171 2.93 -60.00 -1.93
C ASP A 171 1.74 -59.06 -1.69
N MET A 172 1.62 -58.52 -0.48
CA MET A 172 0.59 -57.54 -0.16
C MET A 172 0.79 -56.23 -0.93
N ALA A 173 2.01 -55.70 -1.05
CA ALA A 173 2.26 -54.49 -1.81
C ALA A 173 1.93 -54.67 -3.30
N ARG A 174 2.32 -55.80 -3.89
CA ARG A 174 2.04 -56.13 -5.28
C ARG A 174 0.54 -56.25 -5.54
N THR A 175 -0.19 -56.93 -4.65
CA THR A 175 -1.62 -57.15 -4.85
C THR A 175 -2.47 -55.95 -4.44
N LEU A 176 -2.30 -55.40 -3.24
CA LEU A 176 -3.19 -54.38 -2.70
C LEU A 176 -2.99 -53.00 -3.36
N THR A 177 -1.79 -52.66 -3.86
CA THR A 177 -1.57 -51.32 -4.44
C THR A 177 -2.53 -51.04 -5.60
N HIS A 178 -2.74 -52.01 -6.49
CA HIS A 178 -3.73 -51.88 -7.56
C HIS A 178 -5.14 -51.66 -7.02
N TRP A 179 -5.61 -52.52 -6.13
CA TRP A 179 -6.97 -52.45 -5.62
C TRP A 179 -7.23 -51.21 -4.75
N ILE A 180 -6.22 -50.71 -4.02
CA ILE A 180 -6.32 -49.45 -3.26
C ILE A 180 -6.44 -48.27 -4.21
N ALA A 181 -5.61 -48.20 -5.25
CA ALA A 181 -5.67 -47.13 -6.26
C ALA A 181 -7.02 -47.16 -6.99
N THR A 182 -7.44 -48.34 -7.45
CA THR A 182 -8.72 -48.56 -8.12
C THR A 182 -9.91 -48.18 -7.24
N TYR A 183 -9.95 -48.62 -5.98
CA TYR A 183 -11.02 -48.29 -5.04
C TYR A 183 -11.14 -46.77 -4.83
N ARG A 184 -10.02 -46.05 -4.73
CA ARG A 184 -10.03 -44.58 -4.63
C ARG A 184 -10.54 -43.91 -5.90
N LEU A 185 -10.10 -44.37 -7.06
CA LEU A 185 -10.51 -43.82 -8.35
C LEU A 185 -11.99 -44.11 -8.62
N GLN A 186 -12.51 -45.26 -8.18
CA GLN A 186 -13.93 -45.60 -8.27
C GLN A 186 -14.81 -44.71 -7.38
N ASN A 187 -14.33 -44.31 -6.20
CA ASN A 187 -15.01 -43.38 -5.29
C ASN A 187 -14.86 -41.89 -5.69
N SER A 188 -14.18 -41.61 -6.80
CA SER A 188 -14.05 -40.25 -7.35
C SER A 188 -15.03 -40.03 -8.51
N ASN A 189 -15.46 -38.78 -8.74
CA ASN A 189 -16.40 -38.40 -9.83
C ASN A 189 -15.89 -38.68 -11.26
N ILE A 190 -14.74 -39.33 -11.39
CA ILE A 190 -14.10 -39.71 -12.66
C ILE A 190 -14.99 -40.68 -13.45
N ARG A 191 -15.86 -41.50 -12.83
CA ARG A 191 -16.79 -42.39 -13.57
C ARG A 191 -18.01 -41.68 -14.16
N GLN A 192 -18.46 -40.57 -13.59
CA GLN A 192 -19.73 -39.92 -13.93
C GLN A 192 -19.64 -38.95 -15.13
N HIS A 193 -18.43 -38.67 -15.64
CA HIS A 193 -18.27 -37.86 -16.83
C HIS A 193 -18.48 -38.72 -18.09
N ASP A 194 -19.54 -38.42 -18.83
CA ASP A 194 -19.74 -38.87 -20.21
C ASP A 194 -18.57 -38.33 -21.05
N HIS A 195 -17.61 -39.21 -21.35
CA HIS A 195 -16.55 -38.85 -22.28
C HIS A 195 -17.11 -38.90 -23.71
N PRO A 196 -16.81 -37.91 -24.57
CA PRO A 196 -17.26 -37.88 -25.96
C PRO A 196 -16.84 -39.11 -26.78
N TYR A 197 -15.83 -39.84 -26.29
CA TYR A 197 -15.28 -41.05 -26.90
C TYR A 197 -15.18 -42.17 -25.85
N GLY A 198 -15.30 -43.42 -26.30
CA GLY A 198 -15.08 -44.59 -25.44
C GLY A 198 -13.68 -44.56 -24.82
N ARG A 199 -13.59 -44.82 -23.52
CA ARG A 199 -12.29 -44.87 -22.80
C ARG A 199 -11.38 -45.92 -23.40
N HIS A 200 -10.09 -45.60 -23.49
CA HIS A 200 -9.08 -46.52 -23.98
C HIS A 200 -9.01 -47.77 -23.09
N ASP A 201 -8.84 -48.94 -23.71
CA ASP A 201 -8.80 -50.25 -23.07
C ASP A 201 -7.78 -50.34 -21.91
N PHE A 202 -6.62 -49.69 -22.09
CA PHE A 202 -5.59 -49.59 -21.05
C PHE A 202 -6.06 -48.86 -19.78
N ILE A 203 -6.88 -47.82 -19.94
CA ILE A 203 -7.45 -47.06 -18.81
C ILE A 203 -8.58 -47.87 -18.16
N ASN A 204 -9.41 -48.56 -18.95
CA ASN A 204 -10.44 -49.45 -18.41
C ASN A 204 -9.82 -50.60 -17.61
N SER A 205 -8.72 -51.18 -18.09
CA SER A 205 -7.96 -52.19 -17.36
C SER A 205 -7.45 -51.67 -16.01
N LEU A 206 -6.89 -50.44 -15.96
CA LEU A 206 -6.44 -49.81 -14.71
C LEU A 206 -7.56 -49.41 -13.74
N LEU A 207 -8.77 -49.11 -14.23
CA LEU A 207 -9.90 -48.65 -13.42
C LEU A 207 -10.86 -49.76 -12.99
N ASN A 208 -10.96 -50.84 -13.77
CA ASN A 208 -11.95 -51.89 -13.57
C ASN A 208 -11.30 -53.28 -13.38
N GLY A 209 -9.99 -53.41 -13.56
CA GLY A 209 -9.30 -54.72 -13.49
C GLY A 209 -9.63 -55.64 -14.68
N GLU A 210 -10.10 -55.07 -15.79
CA GLU A 210 -10.43 -55.83 -17.01
C GLU A 210 -9.16 -56.21 -17.79
N PRO A 211 -9.13 -57.36 -18.50
CA PRO A 211 -7.99 -57.74 -19.32
C PRO A 211 -7.86 -56.84 -20.56
N LEU A 212 -6.62 -56.48 -20.91
CA LEU A 212 -6.27 -55.76 -22.11
C LEU A 212 -6.59 -56.61 -23.35
N ARG A 213 -7.41 -56.08 -24.25
CA ARG A 213 -7.72 -56.66 -25.57
C ARG A 213 -6.47 -56.76 -26.45
N ARG A 214 -5.52 -55.82 -26.32
CA ARG A 214 -4.26 -55.77 -27.08
C ARG A 214 -3.01 -55.72 -26.19
N GLY A 215 -2.96 -56.54 -25.14
CA GLY A 215 -1.75 -56.69 -24.34
C GLY A 215 -0.68 -57.56 -25.04
N SER A 216 0.60 -57.22 -24.86
CA SER A 216 1.72 -57.99 -25.41
C SER A 216 2.96 -57.87 -24.53
N ALA A 217 3.88 -58.83 -24.66
CA ALA A 217 5.18 -58.77 -23.99
C ALA A 217 5.99 -57.52 -24.37
N ILE A 218 5.80 -56.98 -25.60
CA ILE A 218 6.43 -55.73 -26.04
C ILE A 218 5.91 -54.54 -25.23
N LEU A 219 4.59 -54.48 -25.01
CA LEU A 219 4.00 -53.44 -24.17
C LEU A 219 4.51 -53.53 -22.73
N ALA A 220 4.54 -54.75 -22.16
CA ALA A 220 5.06 -54.97 -20.81
C ALA A 220 6.53 -54.55 -20.68
N ARG A 221 7.37 -54.89 -21.66
CA ARG A 221 8.78 -54.48 -21.70
C ARG A 221 8.93 -52.96 -21.79
N ARG A 222 8.20 -52.29 -22.67
CA ARG A 222 8.27 -50.82 -22.82
C ARG A 222 7.85 -50.08 -21.57
N VAL A 223 6.81 -50.57 -20.88
CA VAL A 223 6.39 -50.02 -19.59
C VAL A 223 7.47 -50.28 -18.52
N GLY A 224 8.14 -51.44 -18.56
CA GLY A 224 9.29 -51.73 -17.72
C GLY A 224 10.49 -50.80 -17.97
N ASP A 225 10.84 -50.55 -19.23
CA ASP A 225 11.92 -49.64 -19.61
C ASP A 225 11.62 -48.20 -19.16
N TRP A 226 10.35 -47.76 -19.30
CA TRP A 226 9.88 -46.49 -18.77
C TRP A 226 9.97 -46.43 -17.24
N ASN A 227 9.61 -47.50 -16.51
CA ASN A 227 9.80 -47.54 -15.07
C ASN A 227 11.28 -47.48 -14.67
N GLY A 228 12.19 -48.08 -15.46
CA GLY A 228 13.63 -48.04 -15.21
C GLY A 228 14.23 -46.64 -15.35
N SER A 229 13.69 -45.80 -16.23
CA SER A 229 14.12 -44.40 -16.35
C SER A 229 13.67 -43.53 -15.17
N ILE A 230 12.66 -43.95 -14.41
CA ILE A 230 12.21 -43.26 -13.18
C ILE A 230 13.25 -43.43 -12.04
N THR A 231 13.96 -44.56 -11.98
CA THR A 231 14.97 -44.84 -10.93
C THR A 231 16.37 -44.29 -11.20
N ALA A 232 16.70 -43.90 -12.44
CA ALA A 232 18.02 -43.42 -12.84
C ALA A 232 18.20 -41.89 -12.73
N VAL A 233 17.20 -41.19 -12.20
CA VAL A 233 17.16 -39.73 -12.05
C VAL A 233 17.26 -39.40 -10.56
N ASN A 234 18.39 -38.80 -10.14
CA ASN A 234 18.59 -37.95 -8.94
C ASN A 234 19.83 -38.25 -8.06
N LEU A 235 21.02 -38.53 -8.60
CA LEU A 235 22.26 -38.39 -7.79
C LEU A 235 22.74 -36.94 -7.87
N GLN A 236 22.93 -36.28 -6.72
CA GLN A 236 23.34 -34.88 -6.65
C GLN A 236 24.42 -34.70 -5.56
N LEU A 237 25.44 -33.89 -5.86
CA LEU A 237 26.42 -33.46 -4.86
C LEU A 237 25.83 -32.37 -3.95
N VAL A 238 26.15 -32.49 -2.66
CA VAL A 238 25.75 -31.59 -1.58
C VAL A 238 27.00 -31.08 -0.90
N PHE A 239 27.14 -29.76 -0.81
CA PHE A 239 28.22 -29.11 -0.07
C PHE A 239 27.67 -28.67 1.29
N ILE A 240 28.27 -29.12 2.39
CA ILE A 240 27.85 -28.80 3.75
C ILE A 240 28.99 -28.07 4.44
N ALA A 241 28.81 -26.80 4.80
CA ALA A 241 29.81 -26.07 5.58
C ALA A 241 29.67 -26.40 7.08
N ASP A 242 30.77 -26.78 7.72
CA ASP A 242 30.86 -27.08 9.15
C ASP A 242 31.63 -25.98 9.90
N ASP A 243 31.50 -25.97 11.23
CA ASP A 243 32.24 -25.12 12.16
C ASP A 243 33.76 -25.36 12.09
N PRO A 244 34.62 -24.41 12.53
CA PRO A 244 36.05 -24.56 12.38
C PRO A 244 36.54 -25.68 13.30
N ILE A 245 37.54 -26.44 12.83
CA ILE A 245 38.12 -27.52 13.63
C ILE A 245 38.90 -26.89 14.80
N GLU A 246 38.43 -27.13 16.02
CA GLU A 246 39.15 -26.76 17.24
C GLU A 246 40.31 -27.75 17.44
N LEU A 247 41.54 -27.23 17.51
CA LEU A 247 42.72 -28.03 17.81
C LEU A 247 42.77 -28.23 19.32
N ASP A 248 42.66 -29.47 19.79
CA ASP A 248 42.84 -29.81 21.21
C ASP A 248 44.24 -29.37 21.68
N GLU A 249 44.32 -28.85 22.91
CA GLU A 249 45.57 -28.40 23.55
C GLU A 249 46.61 -29.53 23.74
N ASP A 250 46.21 -30.80 23.55
CA ASP A 250 47.03 -32.01 23.79
C ASP A 250 47.81 -32.52 22.55
N LEU A 251 48.04 -31.69 21.53
CA LEU A 251 48.84 -32.07 20.34
C LEU A 251 50.35 -31.87 20.57
N ASP A 252 51.01 -32.91 21.10
CA ASP A 252 52.48 -33.04 21.35
C ASP A 252 53.43 -32.81 20.15
N TYR A 253 52.94 -32.37 18.98
CA TYR A 253 53.72 -32.26 17.75
C TYR A 253 53.94 -30.83 17.22
N ILE A 254 53.33 -29.82 17.84
CA ILE A 254 53.54 -28.41 17.49
C ILE A 254 53.98 -27.70 18.77
N GLY A 255 55.18 -27.14 18.81
CA GLY A 255 55.67 -26.48 20.02
C GLY A 255 54.73 -25.35 20.46
N GLU A 256 54.58 -25.15 21.77
CA GLU A 256 53.68 -24.15 22.40
C GLU A 256 53.78 -22.72 21.83
N ALA A 257 54.86 -22.37 21.12
CA ALA A 257 55.05 -21.08 20.47
C ALA A 257 54.37 -20.94 19.08
N GLU A 258 53.84 -22.01 18.50
CA GLU A 258 53.22 -22.01 17.15
C GLU A 258 51.69 -22.28 17.16
N ALA A 259 51.09 -22.68 18.30
CA ALA A 259 49.66 -22.98 18.40
C ALA A 259 48.75 -21.75 18.19
N ASP A 260 49.13 -20.57 18.72
CA ASP A 260 48.40 -19.31 18.52
C ASP A 260 48.53 -18.72 17.09
N ALA A 261 49.39 -19.30 16.25
CA ALA A 261 49.65 -18.81 14.89
C ALA A 261 48.96 -19.63 13.79
N VAL A 262 48.26 -20.73 14.13
CA VAL A 262 47.56 -21.55 13.13
C VAL A 262 46.17 -20.95 12.86
N PRO A 263 45.89 -20.48 11.63
CA PRO A 263 44.58 -19.91 11.32
C PRO A 263 43.49 -21.00 11.37
N PRO A 264 42.27 -20.67 11.83
CA PRO A 264 41.18 -21.64 11.90
C PRO A 264 40.82 -22.16 10.50
N VAL A 265 40.67 -23.49 10.42
CA VAL A 265 40.36 -24.24 9.20
C VAL A 265 38.91 -24.68 9.22
N TRP A 266 38.22 -24.43 8.12
CA TRP A 266 36.79 -24.62 7.97
C TRP A 266 36.50 -25.79 7.02
N PRO A 267 35.95 -26.92 7.49
CA PRO A 267 35.58 -28.02 6.62
C PRO A 267 34.31 -27.69 5.81
N VAL A 268 34.34 -28.01 4.52
CA VAL A 268 33.14 -28.09 3.66
C VAL A 268 33.04 -29.52 3.16
N ARG A 269 32.10 -30.28 3.72
CA ARG A 269 31.87 -31.70 3.41
C ARG A 269 31.22 -31.83 2.04
N VAL A 270 31.81 -32.66 1.18
CA VAL A 270 31.27 -32.95 -0.14
C VAL A 270 30.60 -34.32 -0.10
N GLN A 271 29.28 -34.28 -0.04
CA GLN A 271 28.44 -35.44 0.14
C GLN A 271 27.59 -35.72 -1.10
N VAL A 272 27.07 -36.94 -1.23
CA VAL A 272 26.14 -37.34 -2.30
C VAL A 272 24.78 -37.66 -1.72
N ARG A 273 23.72 -37.20 -2.41
CA ARG A 273 22.33 -37.53 -2.09
C ARG A 273 21.63 -38.17 -3.29
N SER A 274 20.72 -39.10 -3.02
CA SER A 274 19.78 -39.62 -4.02
C SER A 274 18.37 -39.08 -3.76
N GLY A 275 17.85 -38.23 -4.64
CA GLY A 275 16.51 -37.65 -4.48
C GLY A 275 16.34 -36.85 -3.17
N THR A 276 15.55 -37.37 -2.24
CA THR A 276 15.27 -36.75 -0.93
C THR A 276 15.98 -37.47 0.24
N ASP A 277 16.93 -38.35 -0.06
CA ASP A 277 17.70 -39.06 0.97
C ASP A 277 18.67 -38.12 1.71
N SER A 278 19.04 -38.50 2.94
CA SER A 278 20.08 -37.80 3.71
C SER A 278 21.42 -37.85 2.96
N PRO A 279 22.15 -36.71 2.86
CA PRO A 279 23.49 -36.68 2.30
C PRO A 279 24.43 -37.67 3.02
N ARG A 280 25.34 -38.30 2.26
CA ARG A 280 26.38 -39.21 2.79
C ARG A 280 27.76 -38.86 2.22
N PRO A 281 28.86 -39.12 2.96
CA PRO A 281 30.22 -38.93 2.45
C PRO A 281 30.43 -39.66 1.12
N VAL A 282 31.14 -39.02 0.19
CA VAL A 282 31.49 -39.68 -1.08
C VAL A 282 32.66 -40.61 -0.85
N LEU A 283 32.41 -41.92 -0.88
CA LEU A 283 33.42 -42.96 -0.85
C LEU A 283 33.40 -43.68 -2.21
N LEU A 284 34.31 -43.31 -3.12
CA LEU A 284 34.29 -43.77 -4.51
C LEU A 284 34.38 -45.29 -4.67
N HIS A 285 34.99 -45.97 -3.69
CA HIS A 285 35.12 -47.43 -3.69
C HIS A 285 33.79 -48.17 -3.40
N GLU A 286 32.78 -47.49 -2.86
CA GLU A 286 31.47 -48.05 -2.57
C GLU A 286 30.51 -48.03 -3.77
N TYR A 287 30.86 -47.31 -4.84
CA TYR A 287 30.03 -47.13 -6.03
C TYR A 287 30.53 -47.96 -7.21
N ASP A 288 29.59 -48.39 -8.07
CA ASP A 288 29.95 -49.02 -9.34
C ASP A 288 30.68 -48.04 -10.28
N ALA A 289 31.39 -48.59 -11.28
CA ALA A 289 32.23 -47.79 -12.18
C ALA A 289 31.45 -46.71 -12.94
N GLN A 290 30.17 -46.95 -13.25
CA GLN A 290 29.35 -45.99 -13.99
C GLN A 290 28.89 -44.83 -13.10
N THR A 291 28.53 -45.12 -11.86
CA THR A 291 28.12 -44.16 -10.84
C THR A 291 29.30 -43.31 -10.40
N ALA A 292 30.46 -43.94 -10.13
CA ALA A 292 31.69 -43.25 -9.79
C ALA A 292 32.14 -42.27 -10.88
N GLN A 293 32.02 -42.64 -12.16
CA GLN A 293 32.36 -41.74 -13.27
C GLN A 293 31.42 -40.54 -13.35
N ARG A 294 30.11 -40.73 -13.09
CA ARG A 294 29.14 -39.63 -13.07
C ARG A 294 29.39 -38.66 -11.91
N LEU A 295 29.71 -39.17 -10.72
CA LEU A 295 30.05 -38.32 -9.58
C LEU A 295 31.30 -37.47 -9.85
N ARG A 296 32.32 -38.04 -10.52
CA ARG A 296 33.52 -37.29 -10.94
C ARG A 296 33.18 -36.17 -11.92
N SER A 297 32.27 -36.42 -12.88
CA SER A 297 31.80 -35.38 -13.81
C SER A 297 31.03 -34.27 -13.09
N GLU A 298 30.20 -34.60 -12.08
CA GLU A 298 29.52 -33.60 -11.25
C GLU A 298 30.50 -32.76 -10.42
N LEU A 299 31.53 -33.36 -9.82
CA LEU A 299 32.56 -32.62 -9.09
C LEU A 299 33.36 -31.70 -10.02
N GLN A 300 33.70 -32.16 -11.23
CA GLN A 300 34.39 -31.35 -12.22
C GLN A 300 33.53 -30.13 -12.64
N ARG A 301 32.22 -30.34 -12.77
CA ARG A 301 31.25 -29.26 -13.05
C ARG A 301 31.18 -28.26 -11.89
N ALA A 302 31.20 -28.72 -10.64
CA ALA A 302 31.24 -27.83 -9.47
C ALA A 302 32.54 -27.02 -9.41
N SER A 303 33.68 -27.66 -9.67
CA SER A 303 35.00 -27.01 -9.72
C SER A 303 35.13 -25.94 -10.83
N GLN A 304 34.30 -26.01 -11.88
CA GLN A 304 34.25 -24.99 -12.92
C GLN A 304 33.39 -23.78 -12.52
N VAL A 305 32.43 -23.96 -11.61
CA VAL A 305 31.58 -22.88 -11.09
C VAL A 305 32.35 -22.03 -10.07
N THR A 306 33.15 -22.66 -9.21
CA THR A 306 33.99 -21.97 -8.23
C THR A 306 35.24 -22.76 -7.90
N ASP A 307 36.38 -22.07 -7.79
CA ASP A 307 37.65 -22.65 -7.38
C ASP A 307 37.59 -23.21 -5.94
N LEU A 308 36.68 -22.68 -5.11
CA LEU A 308 36.47 -23.14 -3.73
C LEU A 308 35.78 -24.51 -3.63
N ALA A 309 35.29 -25.07 -4.75
CA ALA A 309 34.69 -26.40 -4.80
C ALA A 309 35.66 -27.47 -5.33
N ASN A 310 36.95 -27.13 -5.44
CA ASN A 310 38.00 -28.01 -5.97
C ASN A 310 38.86 -28.61 -4.84
N PRO A 311 38.74 -29.92 -4.54
CA PRO A 311 39.52 -30.58 -3.48
C PRO A 311 41.03 -30.55 -3.70
N GLY A 312 41.48 -30.43 -4.96
CA GLY A 312 42.92 -30.32 -5.25
C GLY A 312 43.53 -28.97 -4.85
N ARG A 313 42.71 -27.92 -4.67
CA ARG A 313 43.17 -26.60 -4.22
C ARG A 313 42.98 -26.36 -2.73
N HIS A 314 42.04 -27.09 -2.12
CA HIS A 314 41.71 -27.00 -0.71
C HIS A 314 41.85 -28.37 -0.03
N PRO A 315 43.03 -29.00 -0.09
CA PRO A 315 43.24 -30.32 0.47
C PRO A 315 43.23 -30.28 2.00
N ARG A 316 42.99 -31.45 2.60
CA ARG A 316 43.16 -31.67 4.03
C ARG A 316 44.57 -31.25 4.50
N PRO A 317 44.68 -30.34 5.49
CA PRO A 317 45.96 -30.06 6.12
C PRO A 317 46.56 -31.30 6.77
N HIS A 318 47.86 -31.53 6.54
CA HIS A 318 48.57 -32.74 7.00
C HIS A 318 48.64 -32.88 8.53
N TYR A 319 48.42 -31.80 9.28
CA TYR A 319 48.46 -31.78 10.74
C TYR A 319 47.14 -32.18 11.42
N LEU A 320 46.05 -32.36 10.65
CA LEU A 320 44.75 -32.78 11.22
C LEU A 320 44.64 -34.32 11.27
N PRO A 321 44.09 -34.92 12.34
CA PRO A 321 43.90 -36.38 12.47
C PRO A 321 42.66 -36.91 11.70
N PRO A 322 42.76 -38.02 10.94
CA PRO A 322 41.67 -38.52 10.09
C PRO A 322 40.39 -38.83 10.90
N GLU A 323 39.24 -38.40 10.39
CA GLU A 323 37.93 -38.59 11.02
C GLU A 323 37.15 -39.74 10.36
N SER A 324 36.25 -40.40 11.09
CA SER A 324 35.48 -41.56 10.58
C SER A 324 34.47 -41.21 9.49
N ASP A 325 34.06 -39.95 9.42
CA ASP A 325 32.93 -39.47 8.59
C ASP A 325 33.41 -38.63 7.39
N GLU A 326 34.71 -38.65 7.11
CA GLU A 326 35.33 -37.88 6.02
C GLU A 326 35.08 -38.51 4.64
N GLY A 327 34.74 -37.67 3.66
CA GLY A 327 34.59 -38.06 2.26
C GLY A 327 35.86 -37.86 1.42
N ASP A 328 36.00 -38.61 0.32
CA ASP A 328 37.15 -38.53 -0.60
C ASP A 328 37.37 -37.12 -1.19
N TRP A 329 36.36 -36.24 -1.14
CA TRP A 329 36.33 -34.92 -1.78
C TRP A 329 36.06 -33.77 -0.82
N ASP A 330 36.19 -33.98 0.50
CA ASP A 330 36.00 -32.90 1.47
C ASP A 330 37.02 -31.77 1.27
N LEU A 331 36.58 -30.54 1.55
CA LEU A 331 37.31 -29.29 1.30
C LEU A 331 37.67 -28.62 2.61
N TYR A 332 38.84 -27.98 2.68
CA TYR A 332 39.32 -27.29 3.88
C TYR A 332 39.66 -25.83 3.55
N LEU A 333 38.78 -24.92 3.97
CA LEU A 333 38.82 -23.50 3.62
C LEU A 333 39.42 -22.63 4.72
N THR A 334 40.02 -21.50 4.33
CA THR A 334 40.44 -20.45 5.27
C THR A 334 39.24 -19.60 5.72
N THR A 335 39.40 -18.79 6.77
CA THR A 335 38.35 -17.89 7.26
C THR A 335 37.91 -16.86 6.21
N GLU A 336 38.81 -16.41 5.33
CA GLU A 336 38.45 -15.52 4.23
C GLU A 336 37.71 -16.28 3.13
N ASP A 337 38.16 -17.50 2.80
CA ASP A 337 37.54 -18.35 1.80
C ASP A 337 36.14 -18.81 2.19
N ILE A 338 35.90 -19.20 3.45
CA ILE A 338 34.56 -19.60 3.91
C ILE A 338 33.60 -18.41 3.91
N ALA A 339 34.08 -17.22 4.29
CA ALA A 339 33.26 -16.01 4.27
C ALA A 339 32.91 -15.57 2.83
N ARG A 340 33.80 -15.82 1.86
CA ARG A 340 33.54 -15.67 0.42
C ARG A 340 32.61 -16.77 -0.09
N PHE A 341 32.81 -18.00 0.36
CA PHE A 341 31.98 -19.15 0.01
C PHE A 341 30.51 -18.90 0.39
N VAL A 342 30.25 -18.47 1.63
CA VAL A 342 28.90 -18.18 2.11
C VAL A 342 28.25 -17.00 1.37
N ARG A 343 28.97 -15.90 1.15
CA ARG A 343 28.40 -14.67 0.57
C ARG A 343 28.10 -14.78 -0.93
N THR A 344 28.98 -15.39 -1.71
CA THR A 344 28.87 -15.35 -3.18
C THR A 344 28.89 -16.73 -3.83
N GLU A 345 29.79 -17.63 -3.42
CA GLU A 345 30.01 -18.88 -4.15
C GLU A 345 28.92 -19.93 -3.91
N ALA A 346 28.34 -19.98 -2.71
CA ALA A 346 27.21 -20.83 -2.36
C ALA A 346 25.98 -20.52 -3.23
N ALA A 347 25.72 -19.23 -3.49
CA ALA A 347 24.64 -18.81 -4.38
C ALA A 347 24.90 -19.21 -5.84
N LYS A 348 26.14 -19.10 -6.32
CA LYS A 348 26.53 -19.57 -7.66
C LYS A 348 26.36 -21.08 -7.80
N LEU A 349 26.82 -21.86 -6.81
CA LEU A 349 26.66 -23.32 -6.78
C LEU A 349 25.18 -23.71 -6.81
N ARG A 350 24.32 -23.05 -6.01
CA ARG A 350 22.86 -23.24 -6.04
C ARG A 350 22.26 -22.88 -7.41
N GLY A 351 22.68 -21.78 -8.02
CA GLY A 351 22.27 -21.36 -9.36
C GLY A 351 22.61 -22.37 -10.46
N HIS A 352 23.68 -23.15 -10.26
CA HIS A 352 24.08 -24.27 -11.13
C HIS A 352 23.54 -25.63 -10.65
N ASN A 353 22.48 -25.64 -9.83
CA ASN A 353 21.76 -26.82 -9.38
C ASN A 353 22.59 -27.76 -8.45
N PHE A 354 23.54 -27.24 -7.69
CA PHE A 354 24.16 -27.95 -6.57
C PHE A 354 23.45 -27.61 -5.25
N ALA A 355 23.32 -28.59 -4.36
CA ALA A 355 22.77 -28.32 -3.03
C ALA A 355 23.88 -27.79 -2.12
N VAL A 356 23.64 -26.66 -1.45
CA VAL A 356 24.58 -26.10 -0.47
C VAL A 356 23.85 -25.87 0.84
N MET A 357 24.30 -26.55 1.89
CA MET A 357 23.81 -26.44 3.25
C MET A 357 24.79 -25.63 4.08
N LEU A 358 24.27 -24.63 4.78
CA LEU A 358 25.03 -23.78 5.69
C LEU A 358 24.44 -23.94 7.10
N PRO A 359 25.24 -23.75 8.16
CA PRO A 359 24.74 -23.67 9.53
C PRO A 359 23.63 -22.61 9.63
N LYS A 360 22.64 -22.84 10.51
CA LYS A 360 21.47 -21.95 10.64
C LYS A 360 21.87 -20.49 10.91
N ALA A 361 22.90 -20.29 11.73
CA ALA A 361 23.43 -18.99 12.11
C ALA A 361 24.14 -18.23 10.97
N TRP A 362 24.47 -18.90 9.85
CA TRP A 362 25.28 -18.32 8.75
C TRP A 362 24.46 -17.97 7.51
N THR A 363 23.14 -18.18 7.59
CA THR A 363 22.23 -17.50 6.68
C THR A 363 22.44 -16.01 6.94
N THR A 364 22.96 -15.24 5.97
CA THR A 364 23.28 -13.81 6.11
C THR A 364 22.18 -13.13 6.93
N MET A 365 22.44 -12.89 8.22
CA MET A 365 21.44 -12.29 9.08
C MET A 365 21.47 -10.81 8.77
N GLU A 366 20.35 -10.29 8.26
CA GLU A 366 20.21 -8.86 8.06
C GLU A 366 20.35 -8.18 9.42
N ALA A 367 21.32 -7.28 9.54
CA ALA A 367 21.42 -6.41 10.70
C ALA A 367 20.22 -5.46 10.66
N LYS A 368 19.32 -5.60 11.63
CA LYS A 368 18.16 -4.71 11.78
C LYS A 368 18.48 -3.71 12.88
N ALA A 369 18.54 -2.44 12.49
CA ALA A 369 18.57 -1.35 13.43
C ALA A 369 17.13 -0.98 13.79
N LYS A 370 16.83 -0.87 15.08
CA LYS A 370 15.54 -0.39 15.57
C LYS A 370 15.76 0.92 16.29
N LEU A 371 15.10 1.97 15.83
CA LEU A 371 15.02 3.24 16.53
C LEU A 371 13.71 3.23 17.33
N HIS A 372 13.81 3.13 18.64
CA HIS A 372 12.66 3.27 19.52
C HIS A 372 12.44 4.75 19.82
N VAL A 373 11.24 5.25 19.55
CA VAL A 373 10.90 6.65 19.75
C VAL A 373 9.73 6.73 20.73
N THR A 374 10.01 7.31 21.88
CA THR A 374 9.03 7.58 22.93
C THR A 374 8.83 9.07 23.08
N ARG A 375 7.65 9.47 23.55
CA ARG A 375 7.45 10.86 23.95
C ARG A 375 8.23 11.10 25.24
N ASP A 376 8.87 12.25 25.33
CA ASP A 376 9.28 12.76 26.63
C ASP A 376 8.00 13.17 27.39
N ILE A 377 7.74 12.54 28.53
CA ILE A 377 6.59 12.86 29.39
C ILE A 377 7.17 13.38 30.69
N ASP A 378 7.05 14.68 30.92
CA ASP A 378 7.39 15.30 32.20
C ASP A 378 6.48 14.71 33.30
N PRO A 379 7.03 14.06 34.34
CA PRO A 379 6.26 13.47 35.43
C PRO A 379 5.46 14.49 36.27
N TYR A 380 5.70 15.79 36.12
CA TYR A 380 4.95 16.85 36.81
C TYR A 380 3.70 17.32 36.05
N ASP A 381 3.48 16.87 34.82
CA ASP A 381 2.32 17.28 34.01
C ASP A 381 1.15 16.28 34.17
N ALA A 382 0.57 16.27 35.37
CA ALA A 382 -0.56 15.41 35.69
C ALA A 382 -1.86 15.92 35.01
N SER A 383 -2.38 15.10 34.08
CA SER A 383 -3.76 15.05 33.56
C SER A 383 -4.20 15.94 32.38
N THR A 384 -3.31 16.71 31.75
CA THR A 384 -3.66 17.51 30.54
C THR A 384 -2.58 17.41 29.47
N VAL A 385 -2.38 16.23 28.87
CA VAL A 385 -1.43 16.09 27.75
C VAL A 385 -1.95 16.87 26.54
N ARG A 386 -1.42 18.09 26.35
CA ARG A 386 -1.57 18.88 25.13
C ARG A 386 -0.91 18.10 23.99
N HIS A 387 -1.71 17.39 23.22
CA HIS A 387 -1.22 16.45 22.21
C HIS A 387 -0.69 17.16 20.96
N LEU A 388 0.58 16.86 20.65
CA LEU A 388 1.19 16.65 19.33
C LEU A 388 1.38 17.86 18.39
N GLY A 389 2.52 17.91 17.72
CA GLY A 389 2.88 18.85 16.66
C GLY A 389 4.25 18.49 16.10
N PHE A 390 4.65 19.02 14.94
CA PHE A 390 5.99 18.74 14.38
C PHE A 390 7.15 19.27 15.24
N ASP A 391 6.86 20.22 16.12
CA ASP A 391 7.79 20.78 17.10
C ASP A 391 7.83 19.98 18.42
N THR A 392 7.10 18.86 18.53
CA THR A 392 7.13 18.00 19.72
C THR A 392 8.49 17.31 19.83
N LEU A 393 9.12 17.44 21.00
CA LEU A 393 10.34 16.75 21.36
C LEU A 393 10.04 15.26 21.59
N LEU A 394 10.86 14.42 20.99
CA LEU A 394 10.80 12.98 21.09
C LEU A 394 12.11 12.47 21.66
N THR A 395 12.02 11.63 22.69
CA THR A 395 13.16 10.88 23.20
C THR A 395 13.34 9.66 22.32
N TYR A 396 14.54 9.49 21.77
CA TYR A 396 14.89 8.31 21.01
C TYR A 396 15.93 7.47 21.76
N ASP A 397 15.78 6.16 21.65
CA ASP A 397 16.75 5.14 22.05
C ASP A 397 16.95 4.20 20.86
N TRP A 398 18.19 3.88 20.51
CA TRP A 398 18.46 3.00 19.38
C TRP A 398 19.11 1.69 19.82
N LYS A 399 18.68 0.60 19.18
CA LYS A 399 19.21 -0.74 19.39
C LYS A 399 19.51 -1.39 18.06
N VAL A 400 20.67 -2.04 17.93
CA VAL A 400 21.00 -2.85 16.75
C VAL A 400 20.94 -4.33 17.12
N SER A 401 20.19 -5.07 16.30
CA SER A 401 20.02 -6.51 16.42
C SER A 401 20.51 -7.22 15.17
N ILE A 402 21.10 -8.40 15.34
CA ILE A 402 21.41 -9.32 14.25
C ILE A 402 20.54 -10.55 14.45
N GLY A 403 19.57 -10.74 13.56
CA GLY A 403 18.50 -11.70 13.79
C GLY A 403 17.66 -11.33 15.01
N ASP A 404 17.65 -12.20 16.01
CA ASP A 404 16.91 -12.02 17.27
C ASP A 404 17.83 -11.62 18.45
N VAL A 405 19.12 -11.38 18.19
CA VAL A 405 20.12 -11.06 19.23
C VAL A 405 20.43 -9.56 19.21
N GLU A 406 20.15 -8.87 20.32
CA GLU A 406 20.57 -7.48 20.55
C GLU A 406 22.08 -7.42 20.81
N LEU A 407 22.79 -6.54 20.09
CA LEU A 407 24.22 -6.31 20.25
C LEU A 407 24.49 -5.22 21.29
N THR A 408 25.54 -5.41 22.09
CA THR A 408 26.14 -4.36 22.92
C THR A 408 27.06 -3.44 22.12
N ASP A 409 27.37 -2.25 22.64
CA ASP A 409 28.31 -1.29 22.02
C ASP A 409 29.71 -1.86 21.82
N ALA A 410 30.13 -2.81 22.66
CA ALA A 410 31.40 -3.50 22.52
C ALA A 410 31.34 -4.49 21.34
N GLU A 411 30.31 -5.34 21.28
CA GLU A 411 30.09 -6.33 20.22
C GLU A 411 29.90 -5.65 18.84
N MET A 412 29.22 -4.50 18.79
CA MET A 412 29.06 -3.72 17.57
C MET A 412 30.42 -3.20 17.04
N ARG A 413 31.25 -2.62 17.91
CA ARG A 413 32.57 -2.09 17.52
C ARG A 413 33.51 -3.20 17.05
N GLU A 414 33.44 -4.36 17.68
CA GLU A 414 34.20 -5.54 17.25
C GLU A 414 33.76 -6.04 15.87
N LEU A 415 32.45 -6.07 15.62
CA LEU A 415 31.88 -6.48 14.34
C LEU A 415 32.30 -5.57 13.18
N VAL A 416 32.28 -4.24 13.39
CA VAL A 416 32.75 -3.25 12.40
C VAL A 416 34.25 -3.37 12.12
N ARG A 417 35.06 -3.73 13.12
CA ARG A 417 36.53 -3.87 13.01
C ARG A 417 36.98 -5.19 12.37
N SER A 418 36.19 -6.26 12.44
CA SER A 418 36.53 -7.56 11.85
C SER A 418 36.81 -7.43 10.35
N LYS A 419 37.82 -8.11 9.77
CA LYS A 419 38.10 -8.03 8.31
C LYS A 419 37.19 -8.93 7.47
N SER A 420 36.81 -10.09 7.99
CA SER A 420 35.95 -11.08 7.32
C SER A 420 34.44 -10.82 7.51
N GLY A 421 34.00 -10.05 8.52
CA GLY A 421 32.57 -9.90 8.85
C GLY A 421 31.95 -11.15 9.50
N LEU A 422 32.80 -12.10 9.91
CA LEU A 422 32.45 -13.28 10.70
C LEU A 422 32.90 -13.01 12.14
N VAL A 423 32.00 -13.10 13.12
CA VAL A 423 32.30 -12.91 14.55
C VAL A 423 31.65 -14.03 15.36
N LYS A 424 32.32 -14.52 16.40
CA LYS A 424 31.77 -15.49 17.35
C LYS A 424 30.94 -14.73 18.39
N LEU A 425 29.62 -14.86 18.32
CA LEU A 425 28.67 -14.27 19.27
C LEU A 425 28.09 -15.40 20.13
N ARG A 426 28.35 -15.36 21.45
CA ARG A 426 27.77 -16.31 22.43
C ARG A 426 27.86 -17.79 21.98
N ASP A 427 29.07 -18.21 21.59
CA ASP A 427 29.42 -19.54 21.09
C ASP A 427 28.90 -19.93 19.70
N GLU A 428 28.23 -19.02 18.96
CA GLU A 428 27.84 -19.22 17.57
C GLU A 428 28.56 -18.25 16.63
N TRP A 429 29.06 -18.74 15.49
CA TRP A 429 29.61 -17.87 14.44
C TRP A 429 28.48 -17.21 13.65
N VAL A 430 28.54 -15.88 13.48
CA VAL A 430 27.52 -15.12 12.74
C VAL A 430 28.19 -14.27 11.64
N LEU A 431 27.55 -14.25 10.47
CA LEU A 431 27.99 -13.45 9.31
C LEU A 431 27.11 -12.21 9.16
N ALA A 432 27.70 -11.02 9.32
CA ALA A 432 26.98 -9.74 9.27
C ALA A 432 27.24 -8.93 7.99
N ASP A 433 26.24 -8.16 7.55
CA ASP A 433 26.38 -7.18 6.47
C ASP A 433 27.03 -5.88 6.97
N LYS A 434 28.32 -5.73 6.66
CA LYS A 434 29.09 -4.52 7.00
C LYS A 434 28.56 -3.26 6.32
N THR A 435 27.97 -3.38 5.13
CA THR A 435 27.52 -2.20 4.39
C THR A 435 26.28 -1.59 5.03
N GLY A 436 25.35 -2.41 5.54
CA GLY A 436 24.23 -1.95 6.37
C GLY A 436 24.66 -1.36 7.71
N LEU A 437 25.62 -1.98 8.40
CA LEU A 437 26.09 -1.54 9.72
C LEU A 437 26.81 -0.19 9.67
N ALA A 438 27.73 0.01 8.73
CA ALA A 438 28.44 1.29 8.58
C ALA A 438 27.52 2.45 8.14
N LYS A 439 26.42 2.15 7.45
CA LYS A 439 25.39 3.15 7.09
C LYS A 439 24.55 3.56 8.30
N THR A 440 24.19 2.58 9.13
CA THR A 440 23.44 2.80 10.38
C THR A 440 24.23 3.71 11.33
N GLU A 441 25.54 3.47 11.49
CA GLU A 441 26.43 4.30 12.30
C GLU A 441 26.46 5.76 11.85
N ARG A 442 26.51 6.03 10.53
CA ARG A 442 26.47 7.42 10.01
C ARG A 442 25.15 8.11 10.27
N TYR A 443 24.04 7.39 10.15
CA TYR A 443 22.70 7.94 10.41
C TYR A 443 22.54 8.32 11.90
N ILE A 444 23.02 7.46 12.80
CA ILE A 444 23.04 7.71 14.25
C ILE A 444 23.92 8.92 14.57
N GLN A 445 25.11 9.01 13.97
CA GLN A 445 26.00 10.14 14.18
C GLN A 445 25.38 11.45 13.69
N GLN A 446 24.69 11.44 12.55
CA GLN A 446 23.97 12.62 12.04
C GLN A 446 22.81 13.05 12.96
N LEU A 447 22.06 12.09 13.51
CA LEU A 447 21.00 12.32 14.51
C LEU A 447 21.56 12.96 15.78
N HIS A 448 22.67 12.42 16.29
CA HIS A 448 23.37 12.93 17.46
C HIS A 448 23.90 14.35 17.22
N ASP A 449 24.64 14.55 16.12
CA ASP A 449 25.22 15.84 15.74
C ASP A 449 24.13 16.92 15.49
N SER A 450 22.94 16.53 15.05
CA SER A 450 21.81 17.46 14.83
C SER A 450 21.07 17.85 16.11
N SER A 451 21.07 16.99 17.13
CA SER A 451 20.38 17.23 18.40
C SER A 451 21.13 18.21 19.32
N LEU A 452 22.47 18.18 19.30
CA LEU A 452 23.33 18.97 20.18
C LEU A 452 23.19 20.51 20.03
N PRO A 453 23.09 21.09 18.82
CA PRO A 453 22.98 22.54 18.65
C PRO A 453 21.69 23.13 19.22
N ASP A 454 20.57 22.43 19.13
CA ASP A 454 19.27 22.93 19.61
C ASP A 454 19.17 22.82 21.14
N LEU A 455 19.65 21.70 21.70
CA LEU A 455 19.76 21.50 23.15
C LEU A 455 20.66 22.56 23.80
N LYS A 456 21.80 22.87 23.14
CA LYS A 456 22.68 23.98 23.54
C LYS A 456 22.01 25.34 23.49
N LYS A 457 21.22 25.61 22.43
CA LYS A 457 20.51 26.89 22.28
C LYS A 457 19.41 27.06 23.34
N ARG A 458 18.72 25.98 23.72
CA ARG A 458 17.75 25.97 24.83
C ARG A 458 18.43 26.22 26.17
N LEU A 459 19.57 25.58 26.41
CA LEU A 459 20.40 25.83 27.58
C LEU A 459 20.85 27.30 27.66
N ASP A 460 21.42 27.84 26.58
CA ASP A 460 21.85 29.25 26.51
C ASP A 460 20.70 30.23 26.77
N ALA A 461 19.49 29.92 26.28
CA ALA A 461 18.29 30.73 26.49
C ALA A 461 17.78 30.66 27.94
N ALA A 462 17.73 29.46 28.52
CA ALA A 462 17.31 29.24 29.90
C ALA A 462 18.29 29.91 30.89
N GLU A 463 19.60 29.75 30.69
CA GLU A 463 20.64 30.42 31.49
C GLU A 463 20.56 31.95 31.37
N GLY A 464 20.30 32.45 30.16
CA GLY A 464 20.12 33.88 29.91
C GLY A 464 18.89 34.46 30.64
N LEU A 465 17.78 33.73 30.62
CA LEU A 465 16.51 34.15 31.22
C LEU A 465 16.56 34.06 32.76
N ALA A 466 17.13 32.99 33.31
CA ALA A 466 17.39 32.84 34.74
C ALA A 466 18.32 33.96 35.27
N SER A 467 19.41 34.26 34.54
CA SER A 467 20.33 35.36 34.91
C SER A 467 19.64 36.74 34.89
N LEU A 468 18.73 36.97 33.95
CA LEU A 468 17.97 38.22 33.85
C LEU A 468 16.99 38.37 35.02
N HIS A 469 16.23 37.32 35.31
CA HIS A 469 15.23 37.32 36.39
C HIS A 469 15.88 37.44 37.78
N ALA A 470 17.02 36.76 37.99
CA ALA A 470 17.81 36.89 39.20
C ALA A 470 18.34 38.32 39.40
N LYS A 471 18.78 39.01 38.34
CA LYS A 471 19.24 40.41 38.41
C LYS A 471 18.11 41.40 38.66
N LEU A 472 16.91 41.09 38.19
CA LEU A 472 15.72 41.93 38.35
C LEU A 472 14.96 41.63 39.66
N GLY A 473 15.34 40.59 40.40
CA GLY A 473 14.75 40.24 41.70
C GLY A 473 13.33 39.67 41.60
N HIS A 474 13.01 39.00 40.49
CA HIS A 474 11.71 38.33 40.34
C HIS A 474 11.63 37.06 41.19
N ALA A 475 10.43 36.75 41.71
CA ALA A 475 10.20 35.61 42.61
C ALA A 475 10.34 34.23 41.93
N ASP A 476 10.27 34.20 40.60
CA ASP A 476 10.42 33.02 39.73
C ASP A 476 11.89 32.67 39.40
N ALA A 477 12.85 33.50 39.83
CA ALA A 477 14.26 33.32 39.50
C ALA A 477 14.83 31.96 39.97
N ALA A 478 14.39 31.47 41.13
CA ALA A 478 14.85 30.19 41.68
C ALA A 478 14.30 28.96 40.91
N GLU A 479 13.10 29.07 40.33
CA GLU A 479 12.50 28.00 39.52
C GLU A 479 13.19 27.93 38.15
N LEU A 480 13.45 29.09 37.53
CA LEU A 480 14.15 29.20 36.25
C LEU A 480 15.62 28.74 36.35
N GLU A 481 16.27 28.94 37.50
CA GLU A 481 17.64 28.47 37.74
C GLU A 481 17.69 26.95 37.89
N ALA A 482 16.67 26.32 38.50
CA ALA A 482 16.54 24.87 38.56
C ALA A 482 16.27 24.25 37.17
N GLU A 483 15.46 24.92 36.34
CA GLU A 483 15.20 24.50 34.95
C GLU A 483 16.49 24.57 34.09
N ALA A 484 17.28 25.64 34.23
CA ALA A 484 18.57 25.77 33.56
C ALA A 484 19.60 24.71 34.02
N GLN A 485 19.59 24.36 35.31
CA GLN A 485 20.45 23.31 35.87
C GLN A 485 20.09 21.94 35.29
N ALA A 486 18.79 21.60 35.19
CA ALA A 486 18.33 20.34 34.60
C ALA A 486 18.73 20.21 33.12
N LEU A 487 18.55 21.28 32.33
CA LEU A 487 18.98 21.33 30.92
C LEU A 487 20.49 21.17 30.76
N ARG A 488 21.30 21.62 31.74
CA ARG A 488 22.76 21.47 31.71
C ARG A 488 23.17 20.01 31.94
N GLU A 489 22.56 19.35 32.91
CA GLU A 489 22.79 17.92 33.18
C GLU A 489 22.39 17.06 31.97
N GLU A 490 21.29 17.41 31.30
CA GLU A 490 20.85 16.76 30.07
C GLU A 490 21.83 16.97 28.89
N TYR A 491 22.37 18.18 28.72
CA TYR A 491 23.38 18.47 27.71
C TYR A 491 24.70 17.72 27.95
N GLU A 492 25.14 17.63 29.21
CA GLU A 492 26.35 16.86 29.57
C GLU A 492 26.16 15.36 29.36
N ALA A 493 24.97 14.82 29.66
CA ALA A 493 24.62 13.43 29.39
C ALA A 493 24.57 13.12 27.88
N ALA A 494 23.92 13.98 27.09
CA ALA A 494 23.85 13.85 25.64
C ALA A 494 25.23 13.96 24.94
N MET A 495 26.18 14.69 25.55
CA MET A 495 27.57 14.74 25.09
C MET A 495 28.37 13.46 25.42
N ALA A 496 27.97 12.70 26.44
CA ALA A 496 28.68 11.53 26.94
C ALA A 496 28.26 10.21 26.27
N GLU A 497 26.98 10.05 25.92
CA GLU A 497 26.43 8.85 25.28
C GLU A 497 25.77 9.17 23.94
N ALA A 498 26.16 8.47 22.86
CA ALA A 498 25.55 8.61 21.53
C ALA A 498 24.31 7.70 21.32
N ALA A 499 23.89 6.98 22.37
CA ALA A 499 22.85 5.95 22.32
C ALA A 499 21.41 6.50 22.40
N SER A 500 21.23 7.66 23.04
CA SER A 500 19.91 8.27 23.27
C SER A 500 19.98 9.78 23.20
N GLY A 501 18.87 10.42 22.79
CA GLY A 501 18.80 11.88 22.72
C GLY A 501 17.37 12.40 22.53
N GLN A 502 17.23 13.72 22.47
CA GLN A 502 15.97 14.39 22.12
C GLN A 502 16.04 14.95 20.70
N VAL A 503 15.00 14.74 19.91
CA VAL A 503 14.87 15.29 18.55
C VAL A 503 13.43 15.72 18.29
N THR A 504 13.22 16.78 17.50
CA THR A 504 11.86 17.14 17.10
C THR A 504 11.29 16.15 16.09
N ALA A 505 9.97 15.97 16.08
CA ALA A 505 9.30 15.15 15.07
C ALA A 505 9.56 15.63 13.62
N ALA A 506 9.77 16.95 13.42
CA ALA A 506 10.15 17.54 12.14
C ALA A 506 11.55 17.11 11.67
N GLU A 507 12.55 17.20 12.55
CA GLU A 507 13.94 16.86 12.24
C GLU A 507 14.11 15.37 12.01
N LEU A 508 13.51 14.53 12.87
CA LEU A 508 13.51 13.08 12.70
C LEU A 508 12.89 12.68 11.34
N ARG A 509 11.81 13.36 10.95
CA ARG A 509 11.19 13.17 9.64
C ARG A 509 12.06 13.66 8.50
N GLN A 510 12.70 14.82 8.64
CA GLN A 510 13.62 15.34 7.64
C GLN A 510 14.79 14.37 7.43
N LEU A 511 15.39 13.87 8.50
CA LEU A 511 16.48 12.90 8.46
C LEU A 511 16.03 11.59 7.81
N ALA A 512 14.82 11.10 8.12
CA ALA A 512 14.24 9.93 7.44
C ALA A 512 13.98 10.16 5.94
N LEU A 513 13.55 11.36 5.55
CA LEU A 513 13.33 11.72 4.14
C LEU A 513 14.64 11.89 3.37
N GLU A 514 15.66 12.51 3.97
CA GLU A 514 16.97 12.71 3.36
C GLU A 514 17.73 11.40 3.20
N SER A 515 17.68 10.53 4.21
CA SER A 515 18.28 9.19 4.11
C SER A 515 17.54 8.32 3.10
N ALA A 516 16.22 8.35 3.02
CA ALA A 516 15.48 7.54 2.05
C ALA A 516 15.46 8.10 0.60
N ALA A 517 16.18 9.20 0.34
CA ALA A 517 16.33 9.84 -0.96
C ALA A 517 17.61 9.44 -1.71
N ASP A 518 18.59 8.88 -1.00
CA ASP A 518 19.80 8.33 -1.60
C ASP A 518 19.50 6.88 -2.02
N ALA A 519 19.61 6.55 -3.32
CA ALA A 519 19.34 5.20 -3.84
C ALA A 519 20.26 4.12 -3.23
N SER A 520 21.34 4.54 -2.56
CA SER A 520 22.22 3.67 -1.76
C SER A 520 21.76 3.47 -0.30
N MET A 521 20.72 4.19 0.14
CA MET A 521 20.14 4.21 1.48
C MET A 521 18.65 3.84 1.42
N GLN A 522 18.34 2.57 1.14
CA GLN A 522 17.10 2.01 1.71
C GLN A 522 17.27 2.06 3.23
N LEU A 523 16.35 2.72 3.94
CA LEU A 523 16.38 2.83 5.41
C LEU A 523 16.57 1.42 6.02
N PRO A 524 17.72 1.11 6.66
CA PRO A 524 17.92 -0.15 7.38
C PRO A 524 17.35 -0.08 8.80
N VAL A 525 16.72 1.05 9.15
CA VAL A 525 16.26 1.38 10.50
C VAL A 525 14.74 1.30 10.56
N GLU A 526 14.21 0.32 11.29
CA GLU A 526 12.79 0.23 11.60
C GLU A 526 12.50 1.20 12.77
N ILE A 527 11.76 2.27 12.50
CA ILE A 527 11.34 3.20 13.55
C ILE A 527 10.12 2.59 14.24
N THR A 528 10.26 2.27 15.52
CA THR A 528 9.21 1.67 16.34
C THR A 528 8.73 2.67 17.38
N GLY A 529 7.42 2.92 17.43
CA GLY A 529 6.81 3.85 18.37
C GLY A 529 5.29 3.63 18.46
N ALA A 530 4.61 4.43 19.26
CA ALA A 530 3.15 4.36 19.37
C ALA A 530 2.46 4.55 18.00
N GLY A 531 1.42 3.77 17.69
CA GLY A 531 0.86 3.61 16.33
C GLY A 531 0.49 4.89 15.57
N TRP A 532 0.30 6.01 16.27
CA TRP A 532 0.09 7.34 15.68
C TRP A 532 1.33 7.92 14.98
N PHE A 533 2.55 7.61 15.45
CA PHE A 533 3.82 8.10 14.89
C PHE A 533 4.13 7.41 13.55
N ASN A 534 3.81 6.12 13.43
CA ASN A 534 3.90 5.38 12.18
C ASN A 534 3.02 6.00 11.09
N SER A 535 1.80 6.44 11.44
CA SER A 535 0.89 7.14 10.51
C SER A 535 1.49 8.47 10.01
N LEU A 536 2.10 9.25 10.92
CA LEU A 536 2.77 10.50 10.57
C LEU A 536 3.98 10.25 9.65
N MET A 537 4.77 9.21 9.89
CA MET A 537 5.95 8.86 9.07
C MET A 537 5.62 8.22 7.70
N GLY A 538 4.33 8.09 7.34
CA GLY A 538 3.89 7.53 6.06
C GLY A 538 3.52 6.04 6.10
N GLY A 539 3.35 5.48 7.29
CA GLY A 539 2.83 4.14 7.53
C GLY A 539 1.36 3.98 7.14
N THR A 540 0.93 2.73 6.98
CA THR A 540 -0.39 2.36 6.45
C THR A 540 -1.52 2.43 7.47
N ASP A 541 -1.21 2.46 8.77
CA ASP A 541 -2.21 2.54 9.83
C ASP A 541 -2.77 3.97 9.95
N ARG A 542 -4.08 4.11 9.77
CA ARG A 542 -4.80 5.37 9.87
C ARG A 542 -5.94 5.19 10.87
N PRO A 543 -5.80 5.64 12.14
CA PRO A 543 -6.94 5.65 13.04
C PRO A 543 -8.03 6.55 12.44
N ALA A 544 -9.23 6.00 12.28
CA ALA A 544 -10.37 6.76 11.78
C ALA A 544 -10.76 7.82 12.84
N PRO A 545 -11.06 9.07 12.45
CA PRO A 545 -11.53 10.08 13.39
C PRO A 545 -12.80 9.62 14.11
N GLU A 546 -12.86 9.81 15.43
CA GLU A 546 -14.06 9.55 16.22
C GLU A 546 -15.13 10.60 15.95
N ARG A 547 -16.40 10.19 16.07
CA ARG A 547 -17.54 11.07 15.83
C ARG A 547 -17.68 12.06 16.98
N VAL A 548 -17.71 13.35 16.66
CA VAL A 548 -17.82 14.42 17.66
C VAL A 548 -19.27 14.90 17.78
N ASP A 549 -19.69 15.19 19.02
CA ASP A 549 -20.98 15.78 19.29
C ASP A 549 -20.97 17.28 18.92
N ILE A 550 -22.01 17.70 18.20
CA ILE A 550 -22.15 19.10 17.79
C ILE A 550 -22.92 19.84 18.88
N PRO A 551 -22.39 20.93 19.44
CA PRO A 551 -23.05 21.68 20.50
C PRO A 551 -24.28 22.43 19.98
N GLU A 552 -25.25 22.67 20.87
CA GLU A 552 -26.48 23.42 20.56
C GLU A 552 -26.24 24.87 20.12
N THR A 553 -25.04 25.40 20.38
CA THR A 553 -24.60 26.72 19.92
C THR A 553 -24.47 26.82 18.39
N VAL A 554 -24.39 25.69 17.69
CA VAL A 554 -24.37 25.61 16.23
C VAL A 554 -25.79 25.57 15.69
N GLN A 555 -26.24 26.68 15.08
CA GLN A 555 -27.56 26.81 14.48
C GLN A 555 -27.60 26.35 13.02
N ALA A 556 -27.14 25.11 12.77
CA ALA A 556 -27.14 24.49 11.46
C ALA A 556 -27.20 22.97 11.54
N SER A 557 -27.90 22.34 10.60
CA SER A 557 -27.85 20.89 10.40
C SER A 557 -26.72 20.54 9.43
N LEU A 558 -25.70 19.84 9.92
CA LEU A 558 -24.59 19.36 9.09
C LEU A 558 -24.99 18.11 8.33
N ARG A 559 -24.61 18.05 7.05
CA ARG A 559 -24.67 16.82 6.24
C ARG A 559 -23.61 15.83 6.72
N ASP A 560 -23.78 14.55 6.38
CA ASP A 560 -22.91 13.50 6.91
C ASP A 560 -21.43 13.67 6.50
N TYR A 561 -21.18 14.08 5.25
CA TYR A 561 -19.82 14.43 4.84
C TYR A 561 -19.30 15.65 5.62
N GLN A 562 -20.10 16.70 5.84
CA GLN A 562 -19.67 17.86 6.61
C GLN A 562 -19.31 17.45 8.04
N ARG A 563 -20.09 16.54 8.63
CA ARG A 563 -19.83 16.01 9.96
C ARG A 563 -18.53 15.21 10.00
N ARG A 564 -18.28 14.33 9.03
CA ARG A 564 -16.95 13.66 8.88
C ARG A 564 -15.80 14.65 8.74
N GLY A 565 -16.04 15.79 8.07
CA GLY A 565 -15.04 16.83 7.92
C GLY A 565 -14.74 17.56 9.23
N VAL A 566 -15.76 17.81 10.05
CA VAL A 566 -15.59 18.33 11.42
C VAL A 566 -14.88 17.31 12.30
N ASP A 567 -15.28 16.02 12.26
CA ASP A 567 -14.63 14.94 13.01
C ASP A 567 -13.12 14.89 12.68
N TRP A 568 -12.78 14.97 11.39
CA TRP A 568 -11.38 15.01 10.93
C TRP A 568 -10.66 16.28 11.37
N LEU A 569 -11.25 17.47 11.19
CA LEU A 569 -10.64 18.73 11.63
C LEU A 569 -10.40 18.76 13.15
N TYR A 570 -11.33 18.24 13.93
CA TYR A 570 -11.22 18.15 15.39
C TYR A 570 -10.11 17.16 15.78
N PHE A 571 -10.01 16.02 15.11
CA PHE A 571 -8.87 15.12 15.28
C PHE A 571 -7.55 15.83 14.97
N MET A 572 -7.46 16.56 13.85
CA MET A 572 -6.24 17.30 13.50
C MET A 572 -5.89 18.35 14.57
N SER A 573 -6.90 19.07 15.08
CA SER A 573 -6.71 20.10 16.11
C SER A 573 -6.28 19.52 17.45
N ARG A 574 -6.94 18.46 17.91
CA ARG A 574 -6.58 17.79 19.16
C ARG A 574 -5.16 17.27 19.15
N ASN A 575 -4.59 17.00 17.98
CA ASN A 575 -3.22 16.51 17.81
C ASN A 575 -2.25 17.62 17.32
N ASN A 576 -2.60 18.91 17.45
CA ASN A 576 -1.99 20.10 16.83
C ASN A 576 -1.30 19.86 15.47
N LEU A 577 -1.96 19.09 14.61
CA LEU A 577 -1.55 18.89 13.22
C LEU A 577 -2.23 19.93 12.36
N GLY A 578 -1.49 20.56 11.46
CA GLY A 578 -2.06 21.45 10.47
C GLY A 578 -2.90 20.70 9.43
N ALA A 579 -3.96 21.34 8.95
CA ALA A 579 -4.97 20.71 8.10
C ALA A 579 -5.23 21.50 6.81
N VAL A 580 -5.36 20.80 5.69
CA VAL A 580 -5.82 21.35 4.41
C VAL A 580 -7.20 20.80 4.10
N LEU A 581 -8.23 21.62 4.27
CA LEU A 581 -9.59 21.29 3.83
C LEU A 581 -9.78 21.77 2.40
N ALA A 582 -9.67 20.82 1.47
CA ALA A 582 -9.64 21.01 0.04
C ALA A 582 -10.96 20.60 -0.65
N ASP A 583 -12.08 20.63 0.08
CA ASP A 583 -13.40 20.35 -0.49
C ASP A 583 -13.74 21.28 -1.65
N ASP A 584 -14.46 20.72 -2.62
CA ASP A 584 -14.96 21.45 -3.76
C ASP A 584 -15.85 22.64 -3.35
N MET A 585 -15.89 23.66 -4.21
CA MET A 585 -16.50 24.94 -3.87
C MET A 585 -18.01 24.81 -3.66
N GLY A 586 -18.50 25.16 -2.48
CA GLY A 586 -19.93 25.07 -2.16
C GLY A 586 -20.31 23.88 -1.29
N LEU A 587 -19.36 23.00 -0.92
CA LEU A 587 -19.56 21.93 0.07
C LEU A 587 -19.55 22.41 1.55
N GLY A 588 -19.51 23.73 1.78
CA GLY A 588 -19.65 24.30 3.13
C GLY A 588 -18.40 24.24 4.01
N LYS A 589 -17.21 24.52 3.46
CA LYS A 589 -15.95 24.62 4.23
C LYS A 589 -16.04 25.59 5.41
N THR A 590 -16.67 26.76 5.20
CA THR A 590 -16.89 27.78 6.24
C THR A 590 -17.69 27.20 7.41
N LEU A 591 -18.81 26.52 7.12
CA LEU A 591 -19.65 25.90 8.14
C LEU A 591 -18.88 24.84 8.93
N GLN A 592 -18.09 24.00 8.25
CA GLN A 592 -17.26 22.98 8.91
C GLN A 592 -16.25 23.63 9.88
N LEU A 593 -15.57 24.71 9.47
CA LEU A 593 -14.65 25.42 10.36
C LEU A 593 -15.38 26.08 11.54
N LEU A 594 -16.48 26.80 11.31
CA LEU A 594 -17.23 27.43 12.40
C LEU A 594 -17.76 26.39 13.40
N THR A 595 -18.15 25.21 12.90
CA THR A 595 -18.57 24.09 13.74
C THR A 595 -17.41 23.52 14.55
N LEU A 596 -16.21 23.38 13.97
CA LEU A 596 -15.00 23.00 14.70
C LEU A 596 -14.76 23.94 15.89
N LEU A 597 -14.77 25.26 15.65
CA LEU A 597 -14.52 26.24 16.70
C LEU A 597 -15.57 26.15 17.82
N ALA A 598 -16.84 25.92 17.48
CA ALA A 598 -17.91 25.79 18.46
C ALA A 598 -17.77 24.51 19.30
N VAL A 599 -17.39 23.40 18.66
CA VAL A 599 -17.08 22.12 19.32
C VAL A 599 -15.92 22.27 20.31
N GLU A 600 -14.86 22.99 19.93
CA GLU A 600 -13.71 23.22 20.81
C GLU A 600 -14.06 24.09 22.01
N GLN A 601 -14.83 25.16 21.80
CA GLN A 601 -15.32 26.00 22.89
C GLN A 601 -16.19 25.22 23.88
N ASP A 602 -17.09 24.36 23.38
CA ASP A 602 -17.94 23.52 24.22
C ASP A 602 -17.12 22.47 25.00
N ALA A 603 -16.14 21.84 24.36
CA ALA A 603 -15.22 20.90 25.02
C ALA A 603 -14.42 21.61 26.14
N ALA A 604 -13.85 22.78 25.85
CA ALA A 604 -13.10 23.58 26.82
C ALA A 604 -13.97 24.02 28.01
N ALA A 605 -15.23 24.41 27.75
CA ALA A 605 -16.19 24.74 28.80
C ALA A 605 -16.53 23.55 29.70
N LYS A 606 -16.64 22.33 29.14
CA LYS A 606 -16.90 21.09 29.89
C LYS A 606 -15.71 20.65 30.73
N ASP A 607 -14.50 20.81 30.23
CA ASP A 607 -13.26 20.41 30.89
C ASP A 607 -12.79 21.44 31.96
N GLY A 608 -13.51 22.56 32.12
CA GLY A 608 -13.18 23.60 33.11
C GLY A 608 -11.94 24.42 32.76
N HIS A 609 -11.56 24.46 31.48
CA HIS A 609 -10.39 25.17 30.98
C HIS A 609 -10.84 26.28 30.03
N SER A 610 -10.62 27.54 30.40
CA SER A 610 -11.03 28.70 29.59
C SER A 610 -9.93 29.26 28.67
N ASP A 611 -8.82 28.55 28.50
CA ASP A 611 -7.58 29.11 27.95
C ASP A 611 -7.41 28.91 26.43
N LEU A 612 -8.53 28.80 25.69
CA LEU A 612 -8.50 28.80 24.23
C LEU A 612 -8.23 30.22 23.71
N GLY A 613 -7.18 30.37 22.91
CA GLY A 613 -6.88 31.63 22.24
C GLY A 613 -7.89 31.96 21.13
N PRO A 614 -7.89 33.21 20.61
CA PRO A 614 -8.73 33.59 19.48
C PRO A 614 -8.33 32.86 18.19
N THR A 615 -9.29 32.73 17.26
CA THR A 615 -9.03 32.28 15.88
C THR A 615 -8.93 33.47 14.93
N ILE A 616 -7.95 33.47 14.02
CA ILE A 616 -7.89 34.44 12.91
C ILE A 616 -8.15 33.76 11.57
N VAL A 617 -9.11 34.29 10.81
CA VAL A 617 -9.36 33.93 9.41
C VAL A 617 -8.83 35.04 8.52
N VAL A 618 -7.87 34.70 7.67
CA VAL A 618 -7.34 35.58 6.62
C VAL A 618 -7.91 35.14 5.28
N ALA A 619 -8.74 35.99 4.68
CA ALA A 619 -9.47 35.66 3.46
C ALA A 619 -9.31 36.74 2.37
N PRO A 620 -9.68 36.50 1.10
CA PRO A 620 -9.79 37.56 0.12
C PRO A 620 -10.74 38.67 0.59
N THR A 621 -10.40 39.93 0.30
CA THR A 621 -11.21 41.10 0.71
C THR A 621 -12.68 40.97 0.35
N SER A 622 -12.97 40.26 -0.74
CA SER A 622 -14.31 40.06 -1.26
C SER A 622 -15.17 39.10 -0.44
N VAL A 623 -14.59 38.22 0.37
CA VAL A 623 -15.30 37.21 1.16
C VAL A 623 -15.32 37.51 2.66
N VAL A 624 -14.55 38.50 3.12
CA VAL A 624 -14.55 38.96 4.53
C VAL A 624 -15.97 39.26 5.04
N GLY A 625 -16.80 39.92 4.24
CA GLY A 625 -18.19 40.19 4.61
C GLY A 625 -19.07 38.94 4.66
N ASN A 626 -18.77 37.95 3.81
CA ASN A 626 -19.50 36.69 3.77
C ASN A 626 -19.22 35.85 5.02
N TRP A 627 -17.96 35.75 5.42
CA TRP A 627 -17.55 35.09 6.67
C TRP A 627 -18.28 35.67 7.89
N ALA A 628 -18.36 37.00 8.01
CA ALA A 628 -19.06 37.64 9.12
C ALA A 628 -20.56 37.30 9.14
N ARG A 629 -21.22 37.25 7.97
CA ARG A 629 -22.63 36.84 7.87
C ARG A 629 -22.85 35.37 8.17
N GLU A 630 -21.97 34.49 7.70
CA GLU A 630 -22.07 33.05 7.97
C GLU A 630 -21.81 32.75 9.45
N ALA A 631 -20.85 33.41 10.09
CA ALA A 631 -20.63 33.31 11.53
C ALA A 631 -21.86 33.77 12.33
N ALA A 632 -22.41 34.95 12.01
CA ALA A 632 -23.63 35.45 12.66
C ALA A 632 -24.85 34.54 12.44
N ARG A 633 -24.90 33.77 11.35
CA ARG A 633 -25.98 32.83 11.05
C ARG A 633 -25.81 31.48 11.76
N PHE A 634 -24.61 30.90 11.71
CA PHE A 634 -24.38 29.52 12.13
C PHE A 634 -23.90 29.40 13.58
N VAL A 635 -23.20 30.41 14.09
CA VAL A 635 -22.64 30.46 15.45
C VAL A 635 -22.87 31.85 16.07
N PRO A 636 -24.13 32.29 16.24
CA PRO A 636 -24.46 33.66 16.68
C PRO A 636 -23.93 34.02 18.06
N HIS A 637 -23.55 33.03 18.86
CA HIS A 637 -23.02 33.22 20.21
C HIS A 637 -21.53 33.58 20.23
N MET A 638 -20.80 33.41 19.12
CA MET A 638 -19.39 33.77 19.02
C MET A 638 -19.20 35.28 18.85
N LYS A 639 -18.22 35.84 19.57
CA LYS A 639 -17.74 37.22 19.42
C LYS A 639 -16.87 37.32 18.17
N VAL A 640 -17.43 37.90 17.11
CA VAL A 640 -16.74 38.07 15.83
C VAL A 640 -16.23 39.50 15.66
N LEU A 641 -14.91 39.66 15.45
CA LEU A 641 -14.26 40.92 15.13
C LEU A 641 -13.90 40.98 13.63
N VAL A 642 -14.51 41.90 12.88
CA VAL A 642 -14.13 42.16 11.49
C VAL A 642 -13.03 43.21 11.43
N HIS A 643 -11.77 42.78 11.30
CA HIS A 643 -10.61 43.66 11.18
C HIS A 643 -10.33 44.05 9.73
N HIS A 644 -11.15 44.98 9.21
CA HIS A 644 -11.05 45.50 7.85
C HIS A 644 -11.58 46.93 7.73
N GLY A 645 -11.06 47.72 6.80
CA GLY A 645 -11.53 49.07 6.51
C GLY A 645 -10.73 50.19 7.19
N ALA A 646 -11.19 51.44 7.01
CA ALA A 646 -10.49 52.64 7.47
C ALA A 646 -10.61 52.87 8.98
N GLY A 647 -11.76 52.55 9.57
CA GLY A 647 -12.05 52.70 11.01
C GLY A 647 -11.65 51.50 11.88
N ARG A 648 -10.82 50.59 11.37
CA ARG A 648 -10.36 49.42 12.14
C ARG A 648 -9.45 49.85 13.30
N LYS A 649 -9.51 49.13 14.42
CA LYS A 649 -8.61 49.34 15.56
C LYS A 649 -7.16 49.06 15.14
N LYS A 650 -6.18 49.72 15.76
CA LYS A 650 -4.76 49.58 15.42
C LYS A 650 -3.95 49.40 16.69
N ASP A 651 -2.76 48.82 16.53
CA ASP A 651 -1.75 48.69 17.59
C ASP A 651 -2.37 48.06 18.86
N ASP A 652 -2.15 48.62 20.05
CA ASP A 652 -2.64 48.05 21.32
C ASP A 652 -4.16 47.85 21.34
N ALA A 653 -4.93 48.77 20.73
CA ALA A 653 -6.38 48.65 20.68
C ALA A 653 -6.85 47.47 19.80
N LEU A 654 -6.05 47.06 18.81
CA LEU A 654 -6.29 45.84 18.05
C LEU A 654 -5.98 44.59 18.88
N ILE A 655 -4.87 44.60 19.62
CA ILE A 655 -4.42 43.47 20.44
C ILE A 655 -5.48 43.13 21.50
N GLU A 656 -5.96 44.12 22.26
CA GLU A 656 -7.01 43.93 23.26
C GLU A 656 -8.32 43.42 22.64
N ALA A 657 -8.76 44.04 21.54
CA ALA A 657 -9.98 43.62 20.87
C ALA A 657 -9.89 42.21 20.27
N ALA A 658 -8.70 41.79 19.82
CA ALA A 658 -8.48 40.46 19.30
C ALA A 658 -8.48 39.40 20.41
N ARG A 659 -7.93 39.72 21.59
CA ARG A 659 -7.93 38.81 22.76
C ARG A 659 -9.32 38.57 23.34
N GLU A 660 -10.24 39.54 23.22
CA GLU A 660 -11.63 39.39 23.67
C GLU A 660 -12.56 38.71 22.65
N ALA A 661 -12.12 38.53 21.41
CA ALA A 661 -12.89 37.95 20.33
C ALA A 661 -12.66 36.43 20.25
N ASP A 662 -13.68 35.69 19.80
CA ASP A 662 -13.54 34.27 19.49
C ASP A 662 -12.99 34.10 18.06
N LEU A 663 -13.43 34.95 17.15
CA LEU A 663 -13.10 34.91 15.73
C LEU A 663 -12.76 36.30 15.19
N VAL A 664 -11.55 36.46 14.66
CA VAL A 664 -11.08 37.67 13.97
C VAL A 664 -11.03 37.41 12.47
N ILE A 665 -11.75 38.20 11.68
CA ILE A 665 -11.79 38.07 10.22
C ILE A 665 -11.05 39.25 9.59
N THR A 666 -10.03 38.97 8.79
CA THR A 666 -9.25 39.99 8.09
C THR A 666 -8.94 39.60 6.64
N SER A 667 -8.25 40.47 5.91
CA SER A 667 -7.78 40.18 4.55
C SER A 667 -6.26 40.08 4.45
N TYR A 668 -5.76 39.33 3.47
CA TYR A 668 -4.31 39.19 3.23
C TYR A 668 -3.56 40.54 3.16
N GLY A 669 -4.20 41.54 2.56
CA GLY A 669 -3.63 42.89 2.47
C GLY A 669 -3.54 43.60 3.82
N ILE A 670 -4.52 43.42 4.70
CA ILE A 670 -4.54 44.01 6.05
C ILE A 670 -3.61 43.24 6.98
N ALA A 671 -3.62 41.90 6.93
CA ALA A 671 -2.70 41.05 7.69
C ALA A 671 -1.22 41.34 7.38
N THR A 672 -0.91 41.86 6.18
CA THR A 672 0.43 42.35 5.83
C THR A 672 0.74 43.71 6.45
N ARG A 673 -0.24 44.61 6.53
CA ARG A 673 -0.05 45.98 7.02
C ARG A 673 0.04 46.05 8.53
N ASP A 674 -0.80 45.29 9.21
CA ASP A 674 -0.92 45.30 10.68
C ASP A 674 -0.28 44.04 11.30
N GLY A 675 0.60 43.36 10.56
CA GLY A 675 1.20 42.09 10.95
C GLY A 675 1.98 42.14 12.26
N ALA A 676 2.62 43.28 12.58
CA ALA A 676 3.35 43.45 13.85
C ALA A 676 2.42 43.32 15.06
N ALA A 677 1.30 44.05 15.09
CA ALA A 677 0.33 43.97 16.18
C ALA A 677 -0.35 42.59 16.24
N LEU A 678 -0.64 41.99 15.08
CA LEU A 678 -1.25 40.65 15.03
C LEU A 678 -0.31 39.54 15.52
N SER A 679 1.02 39.73 15.44
CA SER A 679 2.02 38.78 15.95
C SER A 679 2.12 38.78 17.48
N GLU A 680 1.62 39.80 18.18
CA GLU A 680 1.59 39.89 19.65
C GLU A 680 0.40 39.14 20.28
N VAL A 681 -0.53 38.65 19.46
CA VAL A 681 -1.68 37.84 19.90
C VAL A 681 -1.32 36.37 19.75
N LYS A 682 -1.51 35.58 20.82
CA LYS A 682 -1.38 34.11 20.76
C LYS A 682 -2.64 33.52 20.14
N TRP A 683 -2.58 33.12 18.87
CA TRP A 683 -3.73 32.56 18.16
C TRP A 683 -3.86 31.06 18.47
N ASP A 684 -5.09 30.60 18.66
CA ASP A 684 -5.36 29.17 18.69
C ASP A 684 -5.30 28.60 17.27
N HIS A 685 -6.02 29.24 16.35
CA HIS A 685 -6.04 28.89 14.94
C HIS A 685 -5.65 30.07 14.06
N VAL A 686 -4.75 29.83 13.10
CA VAL A 686 -4.58 30.71 11.92
C VAL A 686 -5.12 29.99 10.70
N VAL A 687 -6.20 30.54 10.15
CA VAL A 687 -6.93 29.95 9.02
C VAL A 687 -6.78 30.80 7.77
N LEU A 688 -6.38 30.17 6.68
CA LEU A 688 -6.29 30.81 5.37
C LEU A 688 -7.43 30.34 4.48
N ASP A 689 -8.32 31.26 4.10
CA ASP A 689 -9.36 30.99 3.11
C ASP A 689 -8.88 31.38 1.71
N GLU A 690 -9.23 30.57 0.71
CA GLU A 690 -8.67 30.66 -0.65
C GLU A 690 -7.12 30.70 -0.59
N ALA A 691 -6.55 29.69 0.09
CA ALA A 691 -5.14 29.61 0.43
C ALA A 691 -4.17 29.64 -0.78
N GLN A 692 -4.66 29.51 -2.02
CA GLN A 692 -3.88 29.80 -3.24
C GLN A 692 -3.29 31.22 -3.26
N ALA A 693 -3.84 32.15 -2.47
CA ALA A 693 -3.25 33.48 -2.25
C ALA A 693 -1.81 33.43 -1.71
N ILE A 694 -1.39 32.33 -1.06
CA ILE A 694 -0.03 32.12 -0.54
C ILE A 694 0.78 31.08 -1.32
N LYS A 695 0.40 30.78 -2.58
CA LYS A 695 1.09 29.80 -3.43
C LYS A 695 2.60 30.03 -3.56
N ASN A 696 3.03 31.29 -3.44
CA ASN A 696 4.43 31.68 -3.39
C ASN A 696 4.83 32.15 -1.98
N ALA A 697 5.63 31.33 -1.29
CA ALA A 697 6.18 31.59 0.04
C ALA A 697 7.05 32.87 0.13
N GLY A 698 7.59 33.36 -0.99
CA GLY A 698 8.43 34.56 -1.04
C GLY A 698 7.67 35.88 -0.91
N THR A 699 6.35 35.88 -1.10
CA THR A 699 5.53 37.09 -1.10
C THR A 699 5.42 37.72 0.29
N ARG A 700 5.29 39.07 0.37
CA ARG A 700 5.10 39.77 1.65
C ARG A 700 3.88 39.27 2.43
N ALA A 701 2.78 38.99 1.73
CA ALA A 701 1.58 38.44 2.35
C ALA A 701 1.83 37.07 2.97
N SER A 702 2.45 36.12 2.23
CA SER A 702 2.78 34.79 2.75
C SER A 702 3.71 34.87 3.97
N LYS A 703 4.75 35.70 3.89
CA LYS A 703 5.68 35.91 5.03
C LYS A 703 4.98 36.50 6.25
N SER A 704 4.03 37.41 6.07
CA SER A 704 3.30 38.02 7.18
C SER A 704 2.41 37.02 7.91
N VAL A 705 1.59 36.25 7.17
CA VAL A 705 0.70 35.26 7.80
C VAL A 705 1.46 34.10 8.44
N ARG A 706 2.62 33.71 7.90
CA ARG A 706 3.49 32.67 8.49
C ARG A 706 4.15 33.08 9.79
N ARG A 707 4.27 34.38 10.06
CA ARG A 707 4.84 34.93 11.31
C ARG A 707 3.84 34.99 12.46
N LEU A 708 2.57 34.75 12.20
CA LEU A 708 1.56 34.72 13.25
C LEU A 708 1.78 33.47 14.12
N PRO A 709 1.94 33.63 15.45
CA PRO A 709 2.06 32.49 16.35
C PRO A 709 0.70 31.80 16.48
N ALA A 710 0.66 30.50 16.22
CA ALA A 710 -0.58 29.73 16.17
C ALA A 710 -0.35 28.32 16.72
N ARG A 711 -1.29 27.80 17.52
CA ARG A 711 -1.31 26.38 17.93
C ARG A 711 -1.58 25.49 16.73
N GLN A 712 -2.60 25.79 15.93
CA GLN A 712 -2.92 25.07 14.71
C GLN A 712 -3.04 26.02 13.50
N ARG A 713 -2.69 25.50 12.32
CA ARG A 713 -2.79 26.21 11.04
C ARG A 713 -3.68 25.43 10.08
N ILE A 714 -4.70 26.10 9.53
CA ILE A 714 -5.68 25.48 8.64
C ILE A 714 -5.69 26.22 7.31
N ALA A 715 -5.68 25.48 6.20
CA ALA A 715 -5.82 26.02 4.86
C ALA A 715 -7.14 25.53 4.24
N LEU A 716 -7.98 26.45 3.81
CA LEU A 716 -9.21 26.18 3.06
C LEU A 716 -8.96 26.51 1.58
N THR A 717 -9.21 25.55 0.71
CA THR A 717 -9.04 25.72 -0.75
C THR A 717 -10.07 24.88 -1.52
N GLY A 718 -10.40 25.27 -2.75
CA GLY A 718 -11.19 24.43 -3.67
C GLY A 718 -10.33 23.41 -4.43
N THR A 719 -9.05 23.73 -4.63
CA THR A 719 -8.10 22.92 -5.39
C THR A 719 -6.74 22.94 -4.68
N PRO A 720 -6.31 21.82 -4.06
CA PRO A 720 -5.08 21.79 -3.27
C PRO A 720 -3.81 21.83 -4.14
N VAL A 721 -3.94 21.51 -5.43
CA VAL A 721 -2.90 21.70 -6.45
C VAL A 721 -3.58 22.37 -7.65
N GLU A 722 -3.22 23.63 -7.93
CA GLU A 722 -3.72 24.30 -9.13
C GLU A 722 -2.90 23.90 -10.34
N ASN A 723 -1.55 24.01 -10.28
CA ASN A 723 -0.71 23.76 -11.45
C ASN A 723 0.71 23.22 -11.17
N LYS A 724 1.26 23.40 -9.96
CA LYS A 724 2.67 23.02 -9.66
C LYS A 724 2.83 22.38 -8.28
N LEU A 725 3.72 21.39 -8.20
CA LEU A 725 4.07 20.73 -6.93
C LEU A 725 4.66 21.70 -5.88
N SER A 726 5.27 22.80 -6.33
CA SER A 726 5.78 23.85 -5.45
C SER A 726 4.67 24.60 -4.67
N GLU A 727 3.45 24.67 -5.22
CA GLU A 727 2.30 25.29 -4.57
C GLU A 727 1.78 24.39 -3.44
N LEU A 728 1.68 23.08 -3.72
CA LEU A 728 1.36 22.05 -2.73
C LEU A 728 2.35 22.11 -1.55
N ARG A 729 3.65 22.18 -1.85
CA ARG A 729 4.68 22.34 -0.82
C ARG A 729 4.50 23.62 -0.03
N SER A 730 4.20 24.75 -0.68
CA SER A 730 3.97 26.03 0.03
C SER A 730 2.79 25.90 1.01
N LEU A 731 1.68 25.31 0.59
CA LEU A 731 0.51 25.11 1.44
C LEU A 731 0.80 24.18 2.61
N LEU A 732 1.41 23.02 2.34
CA LEU A 732 1.74 22.03 3.36
C LEU A 732 2.79 22.53 4.35
N ASP A 733 3.77 23.29 3.88
CA ASP A 733 4.77 23.95 4.72
C ASP A 733 4.18 25.11 5.54
N PHE A 734 3.04 25.68 5.12
CA PHE A 734 2.31 26.63 5.96
C PHE A 734 1.57 25.91 7.09
N VAL A 735 0.82 24.85 6.77
CA VAL A 735 0.03 24.14 7.79
C VAL A 735 0.91 23.30 8.73
N ASN A 736 1.95 22.66 8.19
CA ASN A 736 2.90 21.80 8.89
C ASN A 736 4.33 22.15 8.45
N PRO A 737 4.95 23.20 9.02
CA PRO A 737 6.33 23.59 8.72
C PRO A 737 7.30 22.41 8.86
N GLY A 738 8.25 22.28 7.93
CA GLY A 738 9.28 21.22 7.98
C GLY A 738 8.85 19.83 7.50
N MET A 739 7.55 19.53 7.36
CA MET A 739 7.03 18.20 7.03
C MET A 739 7.59 17.59 5.72
N LEU A 740 7.89 18.43 4.73
CA LEU A 740 8.43 18.05 3.42
C LEU A 740 9.92 18.41 3.25
N GLY A 741 10.60 18.73 4.35
CA GLY A 741 11.98 19.21 4.35
C GLY A 741 12.17 20.57 3.68
N SER A 742 13.42 20.88 3.35
CA SER A 742 13.79 22.16 2.75
C SER A 742 13.19 22.33 1.33
N GLN A 743 13.01 23.58 0.90
CA GLN A 743 12.56 23.87 -0.47
C GLN A 743 13.51 23.28 -1.54
N ALA A 744 14.81 23.25 -1.24
CA ALA A 744 15.83 22.70 -2.14
C ALA A 744 15.72 21.17 -2.23
N PHE A 745 15.50 20.49 -1.11
CA PHE A 745 15.27 19.05 -1.05
C PHE A 745 14.01 18.68 -1.84
N PHE A 746 12.86 19.28 -1.50
CA PHE A 746 11.58 19.00 -2.16
C PHE A 746 11.65 19.18 -3.68
N ARG A 747 12.29 20.26 -4.14
CA ARG A 747 12.45 20.53 -5.58
C ARG A 747 13.27 19.46 -6.28
N ASN A 748 14.37 19.02 -5.67
CA ASN A 748 15.30 18.10 -6.31
C ASN A 748 14.81 16.65 -6.23
N HIS A 749 14.20 16.25 -5.11
CA HIS A 749 13.79 14.87 -4.86
C HIS A 749 12.38 14.55 -5.40
N PHE A 750 11.41 15.44 -5.18
CA PHE A 750 10.03 15.21 -5.65
C PHE A 750 9.75 15.96 -6.96
N ALA A 751 9.86 17.30 -6.96
CA ALA A 751 9.34 18.09 -8.08
C ALA A 751 10.03 17.77 -9.41
N LYS A 752 11.37 17.73 -9.45
CA LYS A 752 12.12 17.38 -10.67
C LYS A 752 11.88 15.94 -11.12
N ALA A 753 11.81 14.98 -10.19
CA ALA A 753 11.60 13.58 -10.52
C ALA A 753 10.20 13.34 -11.11
N ILE A 754 9.18 14.00 -10.56
CA ILE A 754 7.80 13.87 -11.06
C ILE A 754 7.61 14.65 -12.37
N GLU A 755 8.16 15.87 -12.48
CA GLU A 755 7.96 16.72 -13.67
C GLU A 755 8.85 16.33 -14.87
N ARG A 756 9.98 15.66 -14.64
CA ARG A 756 11.01 15.39 -15.67
C ARG A 756 11.61 13.98 -15.65
N GLY A 757 11.19 13.11 -14.73
CA GLY A 757 11.61 11.71 -14.70
C GLY A 757 11.02 10.92 -15.87
N ASP A 758 11.50 9.69 -16.05
CA ASP A 758 10.79 8.72 -16.87
C ASP A 758 9.47 8.31 -16.20
N ASP A 759 8.61 7.62 -16.96
CA ASP A 759 7.24 7.29 -16.52
C ASP A 759 7.24 6.47 -15.21
N GLU A 760 8.22 5.58 -15.03
CA GLU A 760 8.34 4.71 -13.85
C GLU A 760 8.76 5.49 -12.60
N LEU A 761 9.82 6.32 -12.68
CA LEU A 761 10.27 7.16 -11.57
C LEU A 761 9.24 8.24 -11.21
N SER A 762 8.59 8.83 -12.22
CA SER A 762 7.56 9.84 -12.01
C SER A 762 6.37 9.26 -11.23
N GLN A 763 5.92 8.06 -11.60
CA GLN A 763 4.84 7.36 -10.91
C GLN A 763 5.24 7.01 -9.46
N GLU A 764 6.42 6.42 -9.25
CA GLU A 764 6.91 6.05 -7.92
C GLU A 764 6.96 7.26 -6.97
N MET A 765 7.57 8.36 -7.43
CA MET A 765 7.72 9.58 -6.62
C MET A 765 6.39 10.27 -6.36
N SER A 766 5.45 10.22 -7.32
CA SER A 766 4.09 10.74 -7.14
C SER A 766 3.31 9.96 -6.08
N GLU A 767 3.33 8.62 -6.14
CA GLU A 767 2.69 7.76 -5.14
C GLU A 767 3.30 7.94 -3.75
N ARG A 768 4.62 8.13 -3.68
CA ARG A 768 5.33 8.43 -2.43
C ARG A 768 4.92 9.78 -1.85
N LEU A 769 4.88 10.82 -2.67
CA LEU A 769 4.43 12.15 -2.23
C LEU A 769 2.95 12.13 -1.79
N GLN A 770 2.10 11.41 -2.51
CA GLN A 770 0.70 11.26 -2.13
C GLN A 770 0.54 10.58 -0.76
N ARG A 771 1.29 9.50 -0.50
CA ARG A 771 1.29 8.82 0.81
C ARG A 771 1.72 9.75 1.94
N LEU A 772 2.76 10.56 1.72
CA LEU A 772 3.29 11.48 2.73
C LEU A 772 2.33 12.63 3.07
N THR A 773 1.54 13.08 2.08
CA THR A 773 0.70 14.28 2.20
C THR A 773 -0.75 13.95 2.52
N ALA A 774 -1.21 12.74 2.23
CA ALA A 774 -2.61 12.31 2.41
C ALA A 774 -3.19 12.55 3.81
N PRO A 775 -2.47 12.32 4.94
CA PRO A 775 -3.04 12.55 6.27
C PRO A 775 -3.46 13.99 6.56
N PHE A 776 -2.84 14.96 5.86
CA PHE A 776 -3.01 16.39 6.12
C PHE A 776 -3.98 17.05 5.15
N ILE A 777 -4.50 16.32 4.15
CA ILE A 777 -5.36 16.86 3.10
C ILE A 777 -6.67 16.07 3.06
N LEU A 778 -7.77 16.74 3.40
CA LEU A 778 -9.11 16.21 3.16
C LEU A 778 -9.69 16.89 1.92
N ARG A 779 -9.93 16.11 0.86
CA ARG A 779 -10.52 16.59 -0.40
C ARG A 779 -11.73 15.75 -0.78
N ARG A 780 -12.85 16.42 -1.04
CA ARG A 780 -14.06 15.79 -1.58
C ARG A 780 -14.59 16.58 -2.78
N LEU A 781 -15.12 15.86 -3.76
CA LEU A 781 -15.67 16.44 -4.99
C LEU A 781 -17.20 16.38 -4.95
N LYS A 782 -17.89 17.31 -5.63
CA LYS A 782 -19.36 17.22 -5.75
C LYS A 782 -19.83 15.95 -6.48
N THR A 783 -18.95 15.38 -7.31
CA THR A 783 -19.17 14.12 -8.03
C THR A 783 -18.86 12.88 -7.21
N ASP A 784 -18.49 13.03 -5.93
CA ASP A 784 -18.26 11.89 -5.05
C ASP A 784 -19.61 11.18 -4.79
N PRO A 785 -19.75 9.87 -5.08
CA PRO A 785 -20.99 9.13 -4.84
C PRO A 785 -21.55 9.28 -3.42
N ALA A 786 -20.67 9.48 -2.42
CA ALA A 786 -21.08 9.71 -1.03
C ALA A 786 -21.64 11.13 -0.75
N ILE A 787 -21.64 12.02 -1.76
CA ILE A 787 -22.10 13.41 -1.70
C ILE A 787 -23.24 13.67 -2.70
N ILE A 788 -23.25 12.95 -3.83
CA ILE A 788 -24.21 13.12 -4.94
C ILE A 788 -25.67 13.04 -4.46
N ASP A 789 -25.99 12.15 -3.51
CA ASP A 789 -27.37 11.96 -3.02
C ASP A 789 -27.99 13.22 -2.37
N ASP A 790 -27.18 14.22 -2.00
CA ASP A 790 -27.64 15.44 -1.32
C ASP A 790 -27.63 16.74 -2.20
N LEU A 791 -27.21 16.69 -3.47
CA LEU A 791 -27.19 17.86 -4.38
C LEU A 791 -28.09 17.59 -5.61
N PRO A 792 -28.88 18.59 -6.08
CA PRO A 792 -29.65 18.45 -7.32
C PRO A 792 -28.72 18.27 -8.53
N ASP A 793 -29.25 17.81 -9.67
CA ASP A 793 -28.42 17.49 -10.82
C ASP A 793 -27.84 18.77 -11.46
N LYS A 794 -26.57 18.70 -11.89
CA LYS A 794 -25.92 19.75 -12.69
C LYS A 794 -25.71 19.25 -14.11
N ALA A 795 -26.36 19.89 -15.07
CA ALA A 795 -26.17 19.61 -16.49
C ALA A 795 -25.31 20.71 -17.13
N GLU A 796 -24.16 20.35 -17.69
CA GLU A 796 -23.33 21.28 -18.47
C GLU A 796 -23.51 21.03 -19.97
N HIS A 797 -23.81 22.10 -20.71
CA HIS A 797 -23.98 22.06 -22.15
C HIS A 797 -23.09 23.09 -22.83
N ILE A 798 -22.31 22.63 -23.80
CA ILE A 798 -21.60 23.51 -24.72
C ILE A 798 -22.57 23.83 -25.86
N ILE A 799 -22.94 25.10 -26.00
CA ILE A 799 -23.77 25.56 -27.10
C ILE A 799 -22.88 26.20 -28.16
N THR A 800 -22.82 25.55 -29.32
CA THR A 800 -22.16 26.10 -30.50
C THR A 800 -23.13 26.98 -31.29
N VAL A 801 -22.82 28.26 -31.44
CA VAL A 801 -23.59 29.25 -32.19
C VAL A 801 -22.89 29.64 -33.49
N ASP A 802 -23.66 29.93 -34.53
CA ASP A 802 -23.10 30.41 -35.80
C ASP A 802 -22.79 31.92 -35.73
N MET A 803 -21.76 32.38 -36.46
CA MET A 803 -21.52 33.81 -36.66
C MET A 803 -22.56 34.41 -37.61
N THR A 804 -22.95 35.66 -37.36
CA THR A 804 -23.65 36.46 -38.37
C THR A 804 -22.71 36.81 -39.54
N ALA A 805 -23.28 37.19 -40.69
CA ALA A 805 -22.48 37.64 -41.84
C ALA A 805 -21.57 38.83 -41.49
N GLU A 806 -22.02 39.72 -40.60
CA GLU A 806 -21.24 40.84 -40.09
C GLU A 806 -20.05 40.35 -39.23
N GLN A 807 -20.30 39.43 -38.29
CA GLN A 807 -19.25 38.85 -37.44
C GLN A 807 -18.20 38.11 -38.28
N ALA A 808 -18.62 37.31 -39.26
CA ALA A 808 -17.72 36.57 -40.14
C ALA A 808 -16.83 37.53 -40.96
N ALA A 809 -17.39 38.61 -41.50
CA ALA A 809 -16.62 39.61 -42.24
C ALA A 809 -15.57 40.31 -41.36
N LEU A 810 -15.95 40.72 -40.14
CA LEU A 810 -15.04 41.34 -39.18
C LEU A 810 -13.93 40.37 -38.73
N TYR A 811 -14.30 39.10 -38.48
CA TYR A 811 -13.38 38.06 -38.06
C TYR A 811 -12.33 37.79 -39.14
N THR A 812 -12.77 37.54 -40.38
CA THR A 812 -11.87 37.28 -41.52
C THR A 812 -10.89 38.43 -41.72
N ALA A 813 -11.39 39.68 -41.77
CA ALA A 813 -10.56 40.87 -41.95
C ALA A 813 -9.48 41.00 -40.84
N LEU A 814 -9.86 40.75 -39.58
CA LEU A 814 -8.92 40.77 -38.45
C LEU A 814 -7.84 39.68 -38.57
N THR A 815 -8.22 38.47 -38.96
CA THR A 815 -7.27 37.36 -39.09
C THR A 815 -6.29 37.56 -40.24
N GLU A 816 -6.74 38.09 -41.38
CA GLU A 816 -5.88 38.43 -42.52
C GLU A 816 -4.92 39.58 -42.22
N GLU A 817 -5.38 40.59 -41.46
CA GLU A 817 -4.52 41.66 -40.96
C GLU A 817 -3.43 41.12 -40.03
N MET A 818 -3.82 40.27 -39.07
CA MET A 818 -2.88 39.71 -38.11
C MET A 818 -1.84 38.77 -38.77
N GLN A 819 -2.24 37.95 -39.75
CA GLN A 819 -1.32 37.11 -40.51
C GLN A 819 -0.26 37.94 -41.26
N ARG A 820 -0.64 39.08 -41.83
CA ARG A 820 0.31 40.01 -42.47
C ARG A 820 1.30 40.61 -41.47
N GLU A 821 0.84 40.96 -40.26
CA GLU A 821 1.70 41.55 -39.24
C GLU A 821 2.64 40.53 -38.56
N LEU A 822 2.20 39.27 -38.40
CA LEU A 822 2.96 38.20 -37.74
C LEU A 822 4.34 37.95 -38.38
N GLY A 823 4.45 38.05 -39.70
CA GLY A 823 5.70 37.83 -40.43
C GLY A 823 6.78 38.88 -40.15
N SER A 824 6.43 39.99 -39.50
CA SER A 824 7.32 41.15 -39.29
C SER A 824 7.70 41.40 -37.83
N ARG A 825 7.16 40.63 -36.87
CA ARG A 825 7.32 40.89 -35.43
C ARG A 825 7.87 39.69 -34.67
N GLU A 826 8.86 39.93 -33.82
CA GLU A 826 9.47 38.93 -32.95
C GLU A 826 9.39 39.30 -31.46
N GLY A 827 9.67 38.34 -30.58
CA GLY A 827 9.79 38.54 -29.14
C GLY A 827 8.51 39.10 -28.49
N MET A 828 8.67 40.14 -27.65
CA MET A 828 7.55 40.72 -26.89
C MET A 828 6.50 41.40 -27.78
N ALA A 829 6.92 41.97 -28.92
CA ALA A 829 6.02 42.61 -29.88
C ALA A 829 5.09 41.59 -30.55
N ARG A 830 5.60 40.37 -30.82
CA ARG A 830 4.79 39.24 -31.27
C ARG A 830 3.75 38.85 -30.22
N ARG A 831 4.18 38.59 -28.98
CA ARG A 831 3.26 38.19 -27.89
C ARG A 831 2.16 39.22 -27.65
N GLY A 832 2.51 40.50 -27.67
CA GLY A 832 1.55 41.60 -27.54
C GLY A 832 0.51 41.63 -28.67
N LEU A 833 0.94 41.44 -29.93
CA LEU A 833 0.05 41.33 -31.08
C LEU A 833 -0.93 40.17 -30.91
N VAL A 834 -0.42 38.97 -30.60
CA VAL A 834 -1.25 37.76 -30.42
C VAL A 834 -2.32 37.95 -29.35
N LEU A 835 -1.96 38.43 -28.16
CA LEU A 835 -2.92 38.68 -27.07
C LEU A 835 -3.98 39.73 -27.46
N SER A 836 -3.58 40.78 -28.17
CA SER A 836 -4.50 41.81 -28.64
C SER A 836 -5.50 41.25 -29.67
N THR A 837 -5.05 40.38 -30.57
CA THR A 837 -5.90 39.75 -31.58
C THR A 837 -6.86 38.75 -30.95
N ILE A 838 -6.41 37.95 -29.98
CA ILE A 838 -7.28 37.04 -29.23
C ILE A 838 -8.42 37.82 -28.55
N THR A 839 -8.08 38.95 -27.92
CA THR A 839 -9.07 39.83 -27.29
C THR A 839 -10.08 40.34 -28.31
N LYS A 840 -9.62 40.83 -29.47
CA LYS A 840 -10.49 41.32 -30.55
C LYS A 840 -11.39 40.22 -31.14
N ILE A 841 -10.84 39.01 -31.33
CA ILE A 841 -11.60 37.84 -31.77
C ILE A 841 -12.76 37.55 -30.79
N LYS A 842 -12.48 37.50 -29.49
CA LYS A 842 -13.50 37.32 -28.46
C LYS A 842 -14.56 38.41 -28.49
N GLN A 843 -14.15 39.67 -28.69
CA GLN A 843 -15.08 40.79 -28.83
C GLN A 843 -16.01 40.63 -30.03
N ILE A 844 -15.49 40.24 -31.20
CA ILE A 844 -16.29 39.96 -32.41
C ILE A 844 -17.27 38.81 -32.16
N CYS A 845 -16.79 37.71 -31.55
CA CYS A 845 -17.63 36.55 -31.22
C CYS A 845 -18.77 36.92 -30.27
N ASN A 846 -18.51 37.80 -29.30
CA ASN A 846 -19.53 38.32 -28.39
C ASN A 846 -20.54 39.22 -29.11
N HIS A 847 -20.07 40.28 -29.77
CA HIS A 847 -20.93 41.20 -30.52
C HIS A 847 -20.13 42.19 -31.39
N PRO A 848 -20.55 42.51 -32.64
CA PRO A 848 -19.90 43.52 -33.47
C PRO A 848 -19.69 44.87 -32.77
N ALA A 849 -20.72 45.40 -32.09
CA ALA A 849 -20.62 46.64 -31.32
C ALA A 849 -19.59 46.59 -30.16
N HIS A 850 -19.28 45.40 -29.61
CA HIS A 850 -18.26 45.24 -28.57
C HIS A 850 -16.85 45.37 -29.15
N PHE A 851 -16.64 44.91 -30.39
CA PHE A 851 -15.38 45.08 -31.11
C PHE A 851 -15.22 46.51 -31.65
N LEU A 852 -16.27 47.08 -32.26
CA LEU A 852 -16.24 48.41 -32.88
C LEU A 852 -16.20 49.54 -31.84
N GLY A 853 -16.82 49.34 -30.68
CA GLY A 853 -16.91 50.36 -29.62
C GLY A 853 -17.70 51.61 -30.05
N ASP A 854 -18.56 51.48 -31.05
CA ASP A 854 -19.25 52.58 -31.73
C ASP A 854 -20.64 52.91 -31.14
N GLY A 855 -21.08 52.17 -30.12
CA GLY A 855 -22.41 52.33 -29.52
C GLY A 855 -23.57 51.89 -30.41
N SER A 856 -23.30 51.15 -31.49
CA SER A 856 -24.33 50.66 -32.41
C SER A 856 -25.29 49.67 -31.72
N SER A 857 -26.54 49.64 -32.19
CA SER A 857 -27.62 48.85 -31.57
C SER A 857 -27.33 47.33 -31.60
N VAL A 858 -27.86 46.60 -30.61
CA VAL A 858 -27.75 45.15 -30.50
C VAL A 858 -28.41 44.42 -31.68
N THR A 859 -29.49 45.01 -32.20
CA THR A 859 -30.21 44.51 -33.37
C THR A 859 -30.14 45.49 -34.53
N LEU A 860 -30.10 44.99 -35.77
CA LEU A 860 -30.23 45.77 -37.00
C LEU A 860 -31.45 45.30 -37.78
N LYS A 861 -32.39 46.21 -38.08
CA LYS A 861 -33.65 45.89 -38.78
C LYS A 861 -34.42 44.72 -38.13
N GLY A 862 -34.44 44.68 -36.80
CA GLY A 862 -35.11 43.63 -36.02
C GLY A 862 -34.38 42.28 -35.98
N ARG A 863 -33.18 42.15 -36.57
CA ARG A 863 -32.36 40.93 -36.50
C ARG A 863 -31.17 41.13 -35.57
N HIS A 864 -30.80 40.08 -34.84
CA HIS A 864 -29.60 40.09 -34.01
C HIS A 864 -28.33 40.20 -34.86
N ARG A 865 -27.36 40.97 -34.37
CA ARG A 865 -26.04 41.11 -35.00
C ARG A 865 -25.01 40.13 -34.45
N SER A 866 -25.37 39.39 -33.40
CA SER A 866 -24.54 38.36 -32.77
C SER A 866 -25.33 37.08 -32.55
N GLY A 867 -24.78 35.96 -33.01
CA GLY A 867 -25.35 34.63 -32.75
C GLY A 867 -25.39 34.27 -31.26
N LYS A 868 -24.42 34.72 -30.46
CA LYS A 868 -24.43 34.51 -29.00
C LYS A 868 -25.57 35.26 -28.32
N VAL A 869 -25.81 36.51 -28.72
CA VAL A 869 -26.89 37.32 -28.13
C VAL A 869 -28.26 36.82 -28.56
N GLU A 870 -28.42 36.39 -29.82
CA GLU A 870 -29.62 35.71 -30.29
C GLU A 870 -29.92 34.47 -29.44
N LYS A 871 -28.90 33.62 -29.22
CA LYS A 871 -29.06 32.41 -28.42
C LYS A 871 -29.33 32.68 -26.94
N LEU A 872 -28.69 33.71 -26.36
CA LEU A 872 -28.95 34.14 -24.99
C LEU A 872 -30.42 34.53 -24.83
N VAL A 873 -30.95 35.28 -25.78
CA VAL A 873 -32.34 35.70 -25.82
C VAL A 873 -33.28 34.48 -25.87
N GLU A 874 -33.00 33.48 -26.70
CA GLU A 874 -33.80 32.25 -26.72
C GLU A 874 -33.81 31.55 -25.35
N ILE A 875 -32.66 31.49 -24.66
CA ILE A 875 -32.55 30.89 -23.32
C ILE A 875 -33.33 31.71 -22.30
N LEU A 876 -33.29 33.04 -22.38
CA LEU A 876 -34.03 33.93 -21.49
C LEU A 876 -35.54 33.82 -21.70
N ASP A 877 -36.00 33.76 -22.95
CA ASP A 877 -37.43 33.60 -23.26
C ASP A 877 -37.93 32.24 -22.72
N GLN A 878 -37.15 31.15 -22.86
CA GLN A 878 -37.47 29.83 -22.27
C GLN A 878 -37.43 29.81 -20.74
N ALA A 879 -36.47 30.52 -20.14
CA ALA A 879 -36.39 30.67 -18.69
C ALA A 879 -37.59 31.46 -18.15
N ALA A 880 -38.08 32.43 -18.95
CA ALA A 880 -39.25 33.22 -18.61
C ALA A 880 -40.53 32.38 -18.56
N ASP A 881 -40.76 31.56 -19.57
CA ASP A 881 -41.91 30.67 -19.64
C ASP A 881 -41.93 29.62 -18.51
N SER A 882 -40.75 29.20 -18.03
CA SER A 882 -40.60 28.18 -16.99
C SER A 882 -40.45 28.75 -15.56
N GLY A 883 -40.48 30.08 -15.40
CA GLY A 883 -40.27 30.74 -14.10
C GLY A 883 -38.90 30.43 -13.49
N GLN A 884 -37.89 30.25 -14.34
CA GLN A 884 -36.50 30.03 -13.97
C GLN A 884 -35.73 31.35 -13.98
N ARG A 885 -34.68 31.44 -13.14
CA ARG A 885 -33.80 32.61 -13.09
C ARG A 885 -32.44 32.31 -13.70
N VAL A 886 -31.89 33.31 -14.37
CA VAL A 886 -30.69 33.18 -15.22
C VAL A 886 -29.55 34.06 -14.70
N LEU A 887 -28.37 33.47 -14.50
CA LEU A 887 -27.12 34.23 -14.34
C LEU A 887 -26.37 34.29 -15.65
N ILE A 888 -25.97 35.49 -16.05
CA ILE A 888 -25.28 35.73 -17.31
C ILE A 888 -23.88 36.25 -17.00
N PHE A 889 -22.87 35.44 -17.30
CA PHE A 889 -21.47 35.76 -17.08
C PHE A 889 -20.80 36.26 -18.36
N THR A 890 -20.02 37.33 -18.23
CA THR A 890 -19.10 37.81 -19.27
C THR A 890 -17.77 38.27 -18.66
N GLN A 891 -16.68 38.12 -19.40
CA GLN A 891 -15.37 38.65 -19.06
C GLN A 891 -15.31 40.17 -19.12
N TYR A 892 -16.14 40.78 -19.97
CA TYR A 892 -15.98 42.15 -20.39
C TYR A 892 -17.08 43.04 -19.83
N LYS A 893 -16.69 43.99 -18.97
CA LYS A 893 -17.61 45.01 -18.47
C LYS A 893 -18.28 45.77 -19.62
N ALA A 894 -17.50 46.14 -20.65
CA ALA A 894 -18.00 46.87 -21.81
C ALA A 894 -19.13 46.10 -22.53
N PHE A 895 -19.04 44.77 -22.62
CA PHE A 895 -20.11 43.98 -23.19
C PHE A 895 -21.34 43.89 -22.29
N GLY A 896 -21.14 43.76 -20.98
CA GLY A 896 -22.24 43.84 -20.02
C GLY A 896 -22.95 45.20 -20.03
N ASP A 897 -22.22 46.30 -20.23
CA ASP A 897 -22.79 47.64 -20.39
C ASP A 897 -23.66 47.77 -21.66
N ILE A 898 -23.37 46.99 -22.72
CA ILE A 898 -24.18 46.90 -23.94
C ILE A 898 -25.43 46.03 -23.69
N LEU A 899 -25.26 44.89 -23.01
CA LEU A 899 -26.35 43.93 -22.77
C LEU A 899 -27.37 44.43 -21.74
N LYS A 900 -26.94 45.08 -20.66
CA LYS A 900 -27.83 45.50 -19.57
C LYS A 900 -29.06 46.26 -20.07
N PRO A 901 -28.94 47.40 -20.79
CA PRO A 901 -30.12 48.17 -21.21
C PRO A 901 -31.02 47.35 -22.15
N TYR A 902 -30.42 46.59 -23.07
CA TYR A 902 -31.15 45.77 -24.03
C TYR A 902 -31.97 44.65 -23.36
N LEU A 903 -31.37 43.95 -22.40
CA LEU A 903 -32.03 42.88 -21.66
C LEU A 903 -33.07 43.42 -20.67
N SER A 904 -32.78 44.55 -20.01
CA SER A 904 -33.76 45.21 -19.14
C SER A 904 -35.02 45.63 -19.90
N GLU A 905 -34.86 46.22 -21.09
CA GLU A 905 -35.97 46.61 -21.95
C GLU A 905 -36.79 45.38 -22.39
N ARG A 906 -36.11 44.30 -22.78
CA ARG A 906 -36.77 43.07 -23.25
C ARG A 906 -37.54 42.34 -22.15
N LEU A 907 -36.98 42.26 -20.95
CA LEU A 907 -37.62 41.61 -19.80
C LEU A 907 -38.67 42.50 -19.11
N GLY A 908 -38.73 43.79 -19.46
CA GLY A 908 -39.64 44.75 -18.86
C GLY A 908 -39.28 45.12 -17.41
N GLU A 909 -38.06 44.81 -16.95
CA GLU A 909 -37.56 45.09 -15.61
C GLU A 909 -36.07 45.44 -15.60
N ASP A 910 -35.60 46.22 -14.62
CA ASP A 910 -34.16 46.52 -14.51
C ASP A 910 -33.38 45.33 -13.93
N ILE A 911 -32.56 44.70 -14.77
CA ILE A 911 -31.69 43.60 -14.36
C ILE A 911 -30.41 44.11 -13.66
N PRO A 912 -29.98 43.51 -12.53
CA PRO A 912 -28.75 43.91 -11.85
C PRO A 912 -27.51 43.54 -12.68
N PHE A 913 -26.50 44.41 -12.67
CA PHE A 913 -25.18 44.12 -13.26
C PHE A 913 -24.07 44.26 -12.23
N LEU A 914 -23.54 43.12 -11.77
CA LEU A 914 -22.49 43.05 -10.77
C LEU A 914 -21.11 42.98 -11.45
N HIS A 915 -20.34 44.07 -11.30
CA HIS A 915 -18.98 44.17 -11.83
C HIS A 915 -18.03 44.81 -10.81
N GLY A 916 -16.72 44.80 -11.11
CA GLY A 916 -15.67 45.24 -10.16
C GLY A 916 -15.77 46.70 -9.69
N GLY A 917 -16.49 47.55 -10.42
CA GLY A 917 -16.70 48.97 -10.09
C GLY A 917 -17.83 49.24 -9.09
N VAL A 918 -18.66 48.24 -8.79
CA VAL A 918 -19.74 48.37 -7.80
C VAL A 918 -19.14 48.28 -6.39
N GLY A 919 -19.46 49.24 -5.52
CA GLY A 919 -19.04 49.24 -4.11
C GLY A 919 -19.70 48.12 -3.30
N LYS A 920 -19.13 47.77 -2.13
CA LYS A 920 -19.58 46.61 -1.31
C LYS A 920 -21.08 46.64 -0.99
N SER A 921 -21.59 47.76 -0.47
CA SER A 921 -23.02 47.92 -0.13
C SER A 921 -23.93 47.74 -1.35
N GLY A 922 -23.54 48.28 -2.52
CA GLY A 922 -24.27 48.08 -3.77
C GLY A 922 -24.27 46.61 -4.24
N ARG A 923 -23.16 45.88 -4.06
CA ARG A 923 -23.09 44.45 -4.40
C ARG A 923 -24.02 43.62 -3.52
N ASP A 924 -23.96 43.84 -2.20
CA ASP A 924 -24.80 43.12 -1.24
C ASP A 924 -26.29 43.35 -1.57
N ALA A 925 -26.70 44.61 -1.83
CA ALA A 925 -28.08 44.94 -2.21
C ALA A 925 -28.53 44.28 -3.54
N MET A 926 -27.66 44.20 -4.55
CA MET A 926 -27.99 43.51 -5.81
C MET A 926 -28.20 42.01 -5.61
N VAL A 927 -27.35 41.37 -4.79
CA VAL A 927 -27.46 39.93 -4.49
C VAL A 927 -28.72 39.64 -3.69
N GLU A 928 -29.03 40.47 -2.68
CA GLU A 928 -30.25 40.35 -1.88
C GLU A 928 -31.51 40.49 -2.77
N ARG A 929 -31.53 41.52 -3.62
CA ARG A 929 -32.62 41.73 -4.59
C ARG A 929 -32.79 40.55 -5.53
N PHE A 930 -31.70 39.99 -6.06
CA PHE A 930 -31.76 38.83 -6.96
C PHE A 930 -32.22 37.54 -6.25
N GLN A 931 -31.92 37.38 -4.97
CA GLN A 931 -32.29 36.19 -4.19
C GLN A 931 -33.73 36.26 -3.65
N ALA A 932 -34.34 37.45 -3.57
CA ALA A 932 -35.71 37.63 -3.07
C ALA A 932 -36.76 36.87 -3.94
N PRO A 933 -37.89 36.40 -3.38
CA PRO A 933 -38.92 35.68 -4.15
C PRO A 933 -39.51 36.45 -5.35
N ASP A 934 -39.52 37.79 -5.27
CA ASP A 934 -39.93 38.74 -6.31
C ASP A 934 -38.74 39.41 -7.03
N GLY A 935 -37.55 38.84 -6.86
CA GLY A 935 -36.32 39.30 -7.50
C GLY A 935 -36.32 39.15 -9.02
N PRO A 936 -35.43 39.90 -9.71
CA PRO A 936 -35.37 39.92 -11.17
C PRO A 936 -35.02 38.55 -11.77
N GLN A 937 -35.53 38.31 -12.97
CA GLN A 937 -35.41 37.06 -13.71
C GLN A 937 -33.99 36.80 -14.19
N ALA A 938 -33.23 37.85 -14.49
CA ALA A 938 -31.84 37.73 -14.91
C ALA A 938 -30.92 38.67 -14.13
N MET A 939 -29.67 38.25 -13.98
CA MET A 939 -28.60 39.06 -13.42
C MET A 939 -27.32 38.88 -14.23
N LEU A 940 -26.69 40.01 -14.59
CA LEU A 940 -25.41 40.05 -15.28
C LEU A 940 -24.26 40.08 -14.27
N LEU A 941 -23.20 39.33 -14.52
CA LEU A 941 -22.00 39.31 -13.70
C LEU A 941 -20.74 39.36 -14.57
N SER A 942 -19.76 40.16 -14.17
CA SER A 942 -18.43 40.06 -14.76
C SER A 942 -17.65 38.90 -14.11
N LEU A 943 -16.96 38.02 -14.86
CA LEU A 943 -16.28 36.84 -14.30
C LEU A 943 -15.36 37.18 -13.11
N LYS A 944 -14.58 38.26 -13.21
CA LYS A 944 -13.69 38.72 -12.12
C LYS A 944 -14.44 39.21 -10.86
N ALA A 945 -15.68 39.68 -11.00
CA ALA A 945 -16.49 40.11 -9.87
C ALA A 945 -17.35 38.96 -9.32
N GLY A 946 -17.76 38.03 -10.18
CA GLY A 946 -18.46 36.78 -9.84
C GLY A 946 -17.59 35.72 -9.17
N GLY A 947 -16.26 35.77 -9.33
CA GLY A 947 -15.31 34.92 -8.61
C GLY A 947 -15.18 35.23 -7.11
N THR A 948 -15.91 36.24 -6.62
CA THR A 948 -15.97 36.56 -5.20
C THR A 948 -17.01 35.69 -4.48
N GLY A 949 -16.84 35.47 -3.18
CA GLY A 949 -17.61 34.64 -2.22
C GLY A 949 -19.14 34.61 -2.22
N LEU A 950 -19.84 35.02 -3.27
CA LEU A 950 -21.28 35.26 -3.31
C LEU A 950 -22.08 33.95 -3.34
N ASN A 951 -23.26 33.98 -2.73
CA ASN A 951 -24.23 32.88 -2.76
C ASN A 951 -25.40 33.30 -3.68
N LEU A 952 -25.63 32.59 -4.79
CA LEU A 952 -26.61 32.94 -5.85
C LEU A 952 -27.53 31.75 -6.18
N THR A 953 -27.98 31.04 -5.15
CA THR A 953 -28.82 29.83 -5.23
C THR A 953 -30.19 30.00 -5.88
N ALA A 954 -30.72 31.22 -6.01
CA ALA A 954 -31.99 31.45 -6.71
C ALA A 954 -31.94 31.17 -8.22
N ALA A 955 -30.75 31.12 -8.83
CA ALA A 955 -30.58 30.82 -10.25
C ALA A 955 -30.55 29.32 -10.52
N SER A 956 -31.35 28.85 -11.47
CA SER A 956 -31.31 27.47 -11.97
C SER A 956 -30.69 27.37 -13.38
N ILE A 957 -30.41 28.51 -14.02
CA ILE A 957 -29.71 28.56 -15.30
C ILE A 957 -28.50 29.48 -15.19
N VAL A 958 -27.35 29.01 -15.69
CA VAL A 958 -26.11 29.79 -15.78
C VAL A 958 -25.68 29.84 -17.24
N VAL A 959 -25.42 31.03 -17.76
CA VAL A 959 -24.96 31.26 -19.14
C VAL A 959 -23.59 31.93 -19.11
N HIS A 960 -22.58 31.27 -19.65
CA HIS A 960 -21.27 31.87 -19.93
C HIS A 960 -21.25 32.37 -21.37
N MET A 961 -21.27 33.69 -21.55
CA MET A 961 -21.27 34.32 -22.87
C MET A 961 -19.94 34.15 -23.58
N ASP A 962 -18.82 34.23 -22.86
CA ASP A 962 -17.48 34.12 -23.41
C ASP A 962 -16.63 33.16 -22.59
N ARG A 963 -15.84 32.33 -23.28
CA ARG A 963 -15.01 31.31 -22.65
C ARG A 963 -13.77 31.90 -22.00
N TRP A 964 -13.55 31.55 -20.74
CA TRP A 964 -12.30 31.72 -20.04
C TRP A 964 -11.55 30.39 -20.08
N TRP A 965 -10.37 30.38 -20.72
CA TRP A 965 -9.67 29.14 -21.03
C TRP A 965 -9.06 28.42 -19.81
N ASN A 966 -9.14 29.01 -18.62
CA ASN A 966 -8.87 28.32 -17.35
C ASN A 966 -10.19 27.79 -16.76
N PRO A 967 -10.45 26.47 -16.80
CA PRO A 967 -11.70 25.88 -16.32
C PRO A 967 -11.98 26.18 -14.84
N ALA A 968 -10.95 26.36 -14.01
CA ALA A 968 -11.12 26.63 -12.58
C ALA A 968 -11.86 27.95 -12.31
N VAL A 969 -11.63 28.97 -13.13
CA VAL A 969 -12.27 30.29 -12.99
C VAL A 969 -13.75 30.23 -13.41
N GLU A 970 -14.06 29.52 -14.50
CA GLU A 970 -15.44 29.31 -14.94
C GLU A 970 -16.22 28.46 -13.95
N ASN A 971 -15.61 27.37 -13.45
CA ASN A 971 -16.22 26.49 -12.46
C ASN A 971 -16.47 27.27 -11.16
N GLN A 972 -15.50 28.06 -10.68
CA GLN A 972 -15.69 28.91 -9.50
C GLN A 972 -16.85 29.91 -9.63
N ALA A 973 -17.11 30.43 -10.83
CA ALA A 973 -18.24 31.32 -11.10
C ALA A 973 -19.58 30.54 -11.19
N THR A 974 -19.57 29.38 -11.84
CA THR A 974 -20.73 28.47 -11.99
C THR A 974 -21.18 27.91 -10.64
N ASP A 975 -20.21 27.54 -9.81
CA ASP A 975 -20.38 27.01 -8.45
C ASP A 975 -20.93 28.05 -7.48
N ARG A 976 -21.29 29.27 -7.92
CA ARG A 976 -22.06 30.23 -7.11
C ARG A 976 -23.57 29.98 -7.18
N ALA A 977 -24.05 29.43 -8.29
CA ALA A 977 -25.43 28.96 -8.46
C ALA A 977 -25.60 27.51 -8.00
N PHE A 978 -24.60 26.67 -8.27
CA PHE A 978 -24.57 25.27 -7.85
C PHE A 978 -23.96 25.10 -6.45
N ARG A 979 -24.70 25.57 -5.43
CA ARG A 979 -24.33 25.53 -4.01
C ARG A 979 -25.41 24.90 -3.15
N ILE A 980 -25.02 24.46 -1.95
CA ILE A 980 -25.96 24.04 -0.90
C ILE A 980 -26.97 25.16 -0.64
N GLY A 981 -28.26 24.81 -0.66
CA GLY A 981 -29.37 25.75 -0.64
C GLY A 981 -30.07 25.89 -2.01
N GLN A 982 -29.45 25.36 -3.07
CA GLN A 982 -30.11 25.13 -4.35
C GLN A 982 -31.16 24.01 -4.21
N GLN A 983 -32.37 24.27 -4.69
CA GLN A 983 -33.52 23.36 -4.63
C GLN A 983 -33.94 22.85 -6.02
N ARG A 984 -33.30 23.35 -7.08
CA ARG A 984 -33.60 23.03 -8.47
C ARG A 984 -32.34 22.55 -9.18
N ASP A 985 -32.50 21.68 -10.17
CA ASP A 985 -31.41 21.30 -11.07
C ASP A 985 -30.81 22.55 -11.73
N VAL A 986 -29.49 22.56 -11.88
CA VAL A 986 -28.76 23.70 -12.43
C VAL A 986 -28.25 23.36 -13.81
N THR A 987 -28.74 24.10 -14.81
CA THR A 987 -28.29 23.97 -16.19
C THR A 987 -27.27 25.06 -16.52
N VAL A 988 -26.10 24.64 -16.98
CA VAL A 988 -24.98 25.53 -17.32
C VAL A 988 -24.75 25.51 -18.81
N TYR A 989 -24.94 26.65 -19.46
CA TYR A 989 -24.71 26.84 -20.88
C TYR A 989 -23.39 27.58 -21.11
N LYS A 990 -22.45 26.94 -21.81
CA LYS A 990 -21.17 27.53 -22.23
C LYS A 990 -21.22 27.84 -23.71
N MET A 991 -21.27 29.12 -24.09
CA MET A 991 -21.39 29.51 -25.49
C MET A 991 -20.04 29.49 -26.21
N ILE A 992 -20.04 28.93 -27.42
CA ILE A 992 -18.88 28.86 -28.32
C ILE A 992 -19.32 29.26 -29.72
N THR A 993 -18.53 30.08 -30.40
CA THR A 993 -18.82 30.43 -31.79
C THR A 993 -18.19 29.44 -32.79
N ARG A 994 -19.01 28.86 -33.66
CA ARG A 994 -18.61 27.90 -34.71
C ARG A 994 -17.58 28.47 -35.66
N GLY A 995 -16.63 27.64 -36.06
CA GLY A 995 -15.61 27.93 -37.07
C GLY A 995 -14.55 28.90 -36.58
N THR A 996 -14.61 29.35 -35.32
CA THR A 996 -13.68 30.33 -34.76
C THR A 996 -12.62 29.66 -33.90
N MET A 997 -11.65 30.46 -33.47
CA MET A 997 -10.68 30.07 -32.45
C MET A 997 -11.35 29.51 -31.16
N GLU A 998 -12.57 29.94 -30.81
CA GLU A 998 -13.24 29.42 -29.61
C GLU A 998 -13.57 27.91 -29.72
N GLU A 999 -14.01 27.45 -30.89
CA GLU A 999 -14.31 26.04 -31.15
C GLU A 999 -13.04 25.21 -31.17
N ARG A 1000 -11.96 25.72 -31.78
CA ARG A 1000 -10.69 24.99 -31.83
C ARG A 1000 -10.02 24.85 -30.48
N ILE A 1001 -10.06 25.88 -29.64
CA ILE A 1001 -9.54 25.77 -28.27
C ILE A 1001 -10.38 24.74 -27.51
N GLN A 1002 -11.69 24.68 -27.74
CA GLN A 1002 -12.53 23.64 -27.14
C GLN A 1002 -12.14 22.23 -27.62
N GLU A 1003 -11.92 22.03 -28.92
CA GLU A 1003 -11.45 20.75 -29.47
C GLU A 1003 -10.10 20.33 -28.86
N VAL A 1004 -9.19 21.28 -28.63
CA VAL A 1004 -7.90 21.03 -27.94
C VAL A 1004 -8.12 20.67 -26.46
N LEU A 1005 -9.11 21.26 -25.79
CA LEU A 1005 -9.44 20.93 -24.40
C LEU A 1005 -10.16 19.58 -24.26
N ASP A 1006 -10.99 19.19 -25.24
CA ASP A 1006 -11.74 17.92 -25.25
C ASP A 1006 -10.89 16.74 -25.75
N GLY A 1007 -9.95 17.00 -26.66
CA GLY A 1007 -8.99 16.01 -27.13
C GLY A 1007 -7.90 15.76 -26.09
N LYS A 1008 -7.84 14.56 -25.51
CA LYS A 1008 -6.72 14.08 -24.68
C LYS A 1008 -5.39 14.01 -25.46
N MET A 1009 -4.82 15.14 -25.86
CA MET A 1009 -3.38 15.22 -26.09
C MET A 1009 -2.72 15.17 -24.72
N HIS A 1010 -2.05 14.05 -24.42
CA HIS A 1010 -1.34 13.76 -23.16
C HIS A 1010 -0.39 14.88 -22.66
N LEU A 1011 -0.12 15.89 -23.46
CA LEU A 1011 0.75 17.04 -23.14
C LEU A 1011 -0.01 18.32 -22.74
N ALA A 1012 -1.31 18.47 -23.04
CA ALA A 1012 -2.01 19.74 -22.83
C ALA A 1012 -2.22 20.06 -21.34
N GLY A 1013 -2.48 19.06 -20.50
CA GLY A 1013 -2.62 19.25 -19.04
C GLY A 1013 -1.36 19.78 -18.36
N ALA A 1014 -0.18 19.56 -18.95
CA ALA A 1014 1.10 20.05 -18.45
C ALA A 1014 1.52 21.43 -19.04
N VAL A 1015 0.92 21.84 -20.17
CA VAL A 1015 1.31 23.04 -20.92
C VAL A 1015 0.32 24.21 -20.74
N VAL A 1016 -0.94 23.93 -20.40
CA VAL A 1016 -1.97 24.96 -20.20
C VAL A 1016 -1.85 25.56 -18.78
N GLY A 1017 -0.80 26.34 -18.55
CA GLY A 1017 -0.67 27.20 -17.36
C GLY A 1017 -1.59 28.43 -17.41
N GLU A 1018 -1.57 29.27 -16.36
CA GLU A 1018 -2.45 30.45 -16.18
C GLU A 1018 -2.69 31.28 -17.46
N GLY A 1019 -3.89 31.15 -18.03
CA GLY A 1019 -4.44 32.06 -19.03
C GLY A 1019 -4.07 31.73 -20.49
N GLU A 1020 -4.13 32.75 -21.35
CA GLU A 1020 -3.92 32.64 -22.81
C GLU A 1020 -2.44 32.55 -23.21
N GLY A 1021 -1.51 32.45 -22.23
CA GLY A 1021 -0.07 32.54 -22.45
C GLY A 1021 0.49 31.44 -23.35
N TRP A 1022 -0.04 30.21 -23.24
CA TRP A 1022 0.39 29.08 -24.08
C TRP A 1022 0.14 29.32 -25.57
N ILE A 1023 -0.93 30.06 -25.91
CA ILE A 1023 -1.26 30.44 -27.29
C ILE A 1023 -0.19 31.37 -27.88
N THR A 1024 0.45 32.20 -27.03
CA THR A 1024 1.49 33.12 -27.46
C THR A 1024 2.82 32.45 -27.79
N GLU A 1025 3.01 31.20 -27.33
CA GLU A 1025 4.21 30.39 -27.54
C GLU A 1025 4.09 29.45 -28.75
N LEU A 1026 2.90 29.32 -29.35
CA LEU A 1026 2.71 28.57 -30.61
C LEU A 1026 3.53 29.17 -31.74
N ASN A 1027 4.00 28.33 -32.68
CA ASN A 1027 4.65 28.81 -33.90
C ASN A 1027 3.62 29.54 -34.81
N SER A 1028 4.09 30.27 -35.82
CA SER A 1028 3.20 31.11 -36.64
C SER A 1028 2.23 30.31 -37.51
N GLU A 1029 2.57 29.07 -37.89
CA GLU A 1029 1.71 28.20 -38.70
C GLU A 1029 0.57 27.62 -37.86
N ASP A 1030 0.90 27.07 -36.67
CA ASP A 1030 -0.08 26.57 -35.69
C ASP A 1030 -1.04 27.68 -35.26
N LEU A 1031 -0.51 28.90 -35.07
CA LEU A 1031 -1.32 30.06 -34.68
C LEU A 1031 -2.25 30.52 -35.81
N ALA A 1032 -1.77 30.54 -37.06
CA ALA A 1032 -2.58 30.86 -38.22
C ALA A 1032 -3.67 29.79 -38.44
N GLN A 1033 -3.34 28.53 -38.22
CA GLN A 1033 -4.29 27.43 -38.27
C GLN A 1033 -5.32 27.59 -37.15
N LEU A 1034 -4.92 27.85 -35.90
CA LEU A 1034 -5.82 28.02 -34.76
C LEU A 1034 -6.82 29.18 -34.98
N MET A 1035 -6.37 30.27 -35.58
CA MET A 1035 -7.17 31.48 -35.77
C MET A 1035 -8.03 31.47 -37.05
N SER A 1036 -7.77 30.59 -38.03
CA SER A 1036 -8.48 30.62 -39.31
C SER A 1036 -9.95 30.25 -39.20
N TYR A 1037 -10.81 31.04 -39.84
CA TYR A 1037 -12.25 30.79 -39.90
C TYR A 1037 -12.57 29.64 -40.86
N ARG A 1038 -13.36 28.65 -40.40
CA ARG A 1038 -13.93 27.60 -41.26
C ARG A 1038 -15.40 27.92 -41.53
N GLY A 1039 -15.70 28.32 -42.77
CA GLY A 1039 -17.06 28.55 -43.22
C GLY A 1039 -17.83 27.24 -43.39
N ARG A 1040 -19.16 27.35 -43.51
CA ARG A 1040 -20.13 26.23 -43.57
C ARG A 1040 -19.97 25.27 -44.77
N ASN A 1041 -18.91 25.37 -45.57
CA ASN A 1041 -18.69 24.63 -46.83
C ASN A 1041 -17.29 24.00 -46.97
N ASP A 1042 -16.48 23.92 -45.90
CA ASP A 1042 -15.22 23.14 -45.88
C ASP A 1042 -15.37 21.84 -45.08
#